data_AF-B7G2M4-F1
#
_entry.id   AF-B7G2M4-F1
#
_cell.length_a   1.000
_cell.length_b   1.000
_cell.length_c   1.000
_cell.angle_alpha   90.00
_cell.angle_beta   90.00
_cell.angle_gamma   90.00
#
_symmetry.space_group_name_H-M   'P 1'
#
loop_
_entity.id
_entity.type
_entity.pdbx_description
1 polymer ?
#
loop_
_entity_poly.entity_id
_entity_poly.type
_entity_poly.pdbx_seq_one_letter_code
_entity_poly.pdbx_strand_id
1 'polypeptide(L)'
;MPAHIQITMAKKGISKTVSSDGIEDSMIDGNNVSAETKDRNENLDEDNENSSKATVNEVPPEEASETVDEETWDLARILPASRDNGVVAPCSTENCPGKAVAVWMSSLEPDEEWLTCETCQAADFGGWPEGIKPNDKPQDVVLTTNLASITDRSDELTKNSEGKDTEDEQRVEDPETKESTAPSPFEAGDGSHPVKDTKTDTPTDLEAASPDDNDEETVETWELKRIMSIEDITGSEATKCMSESCSLLAACLYVSSLDPASEWYTCVDCQELDYDGWPELNELPIQAMSQKHKDALKSHCSKSENVNMPNFEICTGNSMDDMLKPGMMLGVAHLPSPDGEEVWDLTKIMSIHDIKECPVKCSTETCTLPAACIYKSNFAPSTKWYSCLDCQENDYGGWPDHLSELPVTYLTDDHQHFLISQCSKRSDVDMPNFDGAAASPVKDTESIDVTNTLFTPPPNGSTVQNGISIAMANVTPSPAAESTKVGAAKGNSRPSKQLIALHRKWQEAAESMGGPEARIVVSKPMAKKLVFDLMYDAFRPMNITDIHKGLKAIVPSPVLKACLDDMAFDQYHADVHFAESDDEDGGKKEKAVKRDPKYAEDSYAGGLSFKVGRNSNTSLYYVDHSKLKNSGNGIPRDERDELLSLFHKTKAEEAALKAQLLEATKNTTQLLSEPTNEEAIARLESEEAALTKLQEAVEAGRKLKVNEQQKDHTKRRIDSMTGQWRKRRRICMDFLIAMEENTEGIVSVKKCLGGDGQIEIDSDQAIVTSAMAFGNKKRSRTLLAKKVPVGSLTKKAKTSHESSSLSPNEAFVAVTLNSQGLVERIYLDS
;
A
#
# COMPACT_ATOMS: atom_id res chain seq x y z
N MET A 1 -8.08 -10.13 -16.04
CA MET A 1 -7.94 -11.52 -15.56
C MET A 1 -7.29 -12.32 -16.67
N PRO A 2 -6.11 -12.92 -16.48
CA PRO A 2 -5.67 -13.98 -17.38
C PRO A 2 -6.63 -15.17 -17.20
N ALA A 3 -7.16 -15.70 -18.29
CA ALA A 3 -8.03 -16.87 -18.24
C ALA A 3 -7.20 -18.10 -17.84
N HIS A 4 -7.52 -18.73 -16.72
CA HIS A 4 -7.07 -20.09 -16.44
C HIS A 4 -7.81 -21.03 -17.41
N ILE A 5 -7.07 -21.82 -18.17
CA ILE A 5 -7.64 -22.70 -19.19
C ILE A 5 -7.35 -24.13 -18.79
N GLN A 6 -8.38 -24.78 -18.25
CA GLN A 6 -8.37 -26.16 -17.79
C GLN A 6 -8.84 -27.07 -18.93
N ILE A 7 -8.12 -28.15 -19.18
CA ILE A 7 -8.56 -29.22 -20.09
C ILE A 7 -8.63 -30.52 -19.30
N THR A 8 -9.83 -31.10 -19.20
CA THR A 8 -10.06 -32.40 -18.56
C THR A 8 -9.82 -33.53 -19.56
N MET A 9 -8.94 -34.48 -19.22
CA MET A 9 -8.57 -35.59 -20.08
C MET A 9 -8.88 -36.92 -19.40
N ALA A 10 -9.68 -37.77 -20.05
CA ALA A 10 -9.79 -39.17 -19.64
C ALA A 10 -8.57 -39.94 -20.17
N LYS A 11 -7.66 -40.34 -19.27
CA LYS A 11 -6.46 -41.13 -19.57
C LYS A 11 -6.84 -42.39 -20.35
N LYS A 12 -6.61 -42.40 -21.67
CA LYS A 12 -6.85 -43.57 -22.52
C LYS A 12 -5.76 -44.60 -22.17
N GLY A 13 -6.11 -45.53 -21.28
CA GLY A 13 -5.17 -46.46 -20.66
C GLY A 13 -4.24 -47.17 -21.64
N ILE A 14 -2.94 -46.90 -21.52
CA ILE A 14 -1.86 -47.71 -22.09
C ILE A 14 -1.19 -48.40 -20.91
N SER A 15 -1.66 -49.60 -20.58
CA SER A 15 -1.04 -50.44 -19.54
C SER A 15 0.31 -50.98 -20.03
N LYS A 16 1.41 -50.54 -19.40
CA LYS A 16 2.69 -51.27 -19.43
C LYS A 16 2.55 -52.52 -18.56
N THR A 17 2.49 -53.68 -19.22
CA THR A 17 2.64 -54.98 -18.56
C THR A 17 4.12 -55.28 -18.39
N VAL A 18 4.56 -55.45 -17.15
CA VAL A 18 5.84 -56.10 -16.82
C VAL A 18 5.50 -57.29 -15.92
N SER A 19 5.80 -58.49 -16.42
CA SER A 19 5.64 -59.78 -15.73
C SER A 19 6.96 -60.24 -15.11
N SER A 20 6.81 -61.15 -14.13
CA SER A 20 7.73 -62.20 -13.64
C SER A 20 8.97 -61.74 -12.86
N ASP A 21 9.43 -62.35 -11.76
CA ASP A 21 9.09 -63.53 -10.94
C ASP A 21 9.81 -63.29 -9.59
N GLY A 22 9.30 -63.62 -8.40
CA GLY A 22 9.31 -64.97 -7.83
C GLY A 22 10.22 -65.05 -6.59
N ILE A 23 9.95 -66.02 -5.70
CA ILE A 23 10.75 -66.56 -4.57
C ILE A 23 10.14 -66.32 -3.17
N GLU A 24 9.48 -67.38 -2.67
CA GLU A 24 9.61 -68.11 -1.38
C GLU A 24 9.84 -67.34 -0.05
N ASP A 25 9.57 -67.87 1.14
CA ASP A 25 8.70 -68.88 1.76
C ASP A 25 9.07 -68.79 3.27
N SER A 26 8.28 -69.39 4.16
CA SER A 26 8.58 -69.68 5.58
C SER A 26 8.50 -68.53 6.60
N MET A 27 8.21 -68.75 7.88
CA MET A 27 7.54 -69.78 8.69
C MET A 27 7.50 -69.18 10.13
N ILE A 28 6.75 -69.84 11.02
CA ILE A 28 6.99 -69.96 12.48
C ILE A 28 6.15 -69.09 13.45
N ASP A 29 5.23 -69.83 14.09
CA ASP A 29 4.73 -69.85 15.49
C ASP A 29 4.16 -68.58 16.14
N GLY A 30 3.02 -68.61 16.85
CA GLY A 30 2.38 -69.71 17.55
C GLY A 30 2.64 -69.61 19.05
N ASN A 31 1.67 -69.08 19.82
CA ASN A 31 1.25 -69.48 21.18
C ASN A 31 0.53 -68.31 21.90
N ASN A 32 -0.34 -68.46 22.90
CA ASN A 32 -1.33 -69.44 23.37
C ASN A 32 -1.75 -68.94 24.78
N VAL A 33 -2.99 -69.25 25.23
CA VAL A 33 -3.45 -69.33 26.65
C VAL A 33 -3.58 -68.00 27.43
N SER A 34 -4.59 -67.68 28.26
CA SER A 34 -5.90 -68.20 28.70
C SER A 34 -6.50 -67.12 29.63
N ALA A 35 -7.79 -66.76 29.56
CA ALA A 35 -8.96 -67.36 30.23
C ALA A 35 -9.26 -66.84 31.66
N GLU A 36 -10.58 -66.67 31.89
CA GLU A 36 -11.31 -66.57 33.19
C GLU A 36 -11.14 -65.25 33.97
N THR A 37 -12.16 -64.63 34.57
CA THR A 37 -13.37 -65.13 35.24
C THR A 37 -14.55 -64.15 35.16
N LYS A 38 -15.73 -64.74 35.31
CA LYS A 38 -17.10 -64.21 35.37
C LYS A 38 -17.54 -64.17 36.85
N ASP A 39 -18.26 -63.13 37.28
CA ASP A 39 -19.27 -63.10 38.37
C ASP A 39 -19.59 -61.61 38.71
N ARG A 40 -20.73 -61.15 39.23
CA ARG A 40 -22.14 -61.56 39.38
C ARG A 40 -22.79 -60.49 40.29
N ASN A 41 -24.10 -60.26 40.13
CA ASN A 41 -25.07 -59.46 40.94
C ASN A 41 -25.06 -57.94 40.75
N GLU A 42 -26.15 -57.28 40.29
CA GLU A 42 -27.57 -57.21 40.72
C GLU A 42 -27.84 -56.33 41.95
N ASN A 43 -28.94 -55.55 41.83
CA ASN A 43 -29.64 -54.64 42.78
C ASN A 43 -29.26 -53.16 42.69
N LEU A 44 -30.16 -52.17 42.60
CA LEU A 44 -31.63 -52.07 42.71
C LEU A 44 -32.06 -50.72 42.06
N ASP A 45 -33.27 -50.68 41.47
CA ASP A 45 -34.38 -49.69 41.62
C ASP A 45 -34.03 -48.23 42.00
N GLU A 46 -34.61 -47.16 41.45
CA GLU A 46 -36.05 -46.86 41.26
C GLU A 46 -36.18 -45.49 40.52
N ASP A 47 -37.29 -45.32 39.78
CA ASP A 47 -38.03 -44.08 39.45
C ASP A 47 -37.36 -42.89 38.71
N ASN A 48 -37.88 -42.51 37.54
CA ASN A 48 -39.11 -41.70 37.46
C ASN A 48 -39.36 -41.11 36.05
N GLU A 49 -40.64 -41.18 35.69
CA GLU A 49 -41.49 -40.66 34.61
C GLU A 49 -41.03 -39.59 33.57
N ASN A 50 -41.64 -39.78 32.39
CA ASN A 50 -42.22 -38.78 31.46
C ASN A 50 -41.30 -37.90 30.62
N SER A 51 -41.35 -38.08 29.28
CA SER A 51 -42.31 -37.34 28.44
C SER A 51 -42.08 -37.56 26.93
N SER A 52 -43.19 -37.82 26.24
CA SER A 52 -43.51 -37.58 24.82
C SER A 52 -42.54 -38.00 23.69
N LYS A 53 -42.94 -39.13 23.13
CA LYS A 53 -42.68 -39.72 21.80
C LYS A 53 -43.17 -38.81 20.66
N ALA A 54 -42.27 -38.44 19.75
CA ALA A 54 -42.60 -38.04 18.38
C ALA A 54 -41.74 -38.89 17.42
N THR A 55 -42.41 -39.50 16.45
CA THR A 55 -41.91 -40.60 15.62
C THR A 55 -41.52 -40.07 14.25
N VAL A 56 -40.25 -40.27 13.89
CA VAL A 56 -39.70 -40.73 12.60
C VAL A 56 -40.17 -40.07 11.31
N ASN A 57 -39.20 -39.49 10.60
CA ASN A 57 -38.93 -39.79 9.18
C ASN A 57 -37.41 -39.62 8.93
N GLU A 58 -36.66 -40.70 9.14
CA GLU A 58 -35.28 -40.81 8.67
C GLU A 58 -35.30 -41.17 7.18
N VAL A 59 -34.70 -40.28 6.38
CA VAL A 59 -34.35 -40.51 4.98
C VAL A 59 -33.05 -41.32 4.95
N PRO A 60 -32.96 -42.40 4.16
CA PRO A 60 -31.77 -43.24 4.12
C PRO A 60 -30.58 -42.47 3.50
N PRO A 61 -29.34 -42.72 3.95
CA PRO A 61 -28.15 -42.07 3.38
C PRO A 61 -27.93 -42.54 1.95
N GLU A 62 -27.87 -41.59 1.02
CA GLU A 62 -27.38 -41.81 -0.34
C GLU A 62 -25.94 -42.31 -0.27
N GLU A 63 -25.69 -43.42 -0.95
CA GLU A 63 -24.36 -43.97 -1.17
C GLU A 63 -23.50 -42.90 -1.86
N ALA A 64 -22.45 -42.45 -1.19
CA ALA A 64 -21.45 -41.58 -1.78
C ALA A 64 -20.82 -42.32 -2.97
N SER A 65 -21.18 -41.91 -4.18
CA SER A 65 -20.47 -42.30 -5.39
C SER A 65 -19.05 -41.77 -5.28
N GLU A 66 -18.06 -42.66 -5.24
CA GLU A 66 -16.64 -42.32 -5.45
C GLU A 66 -16.55 -41.50 -6.74
N THR A 67 -16.42 -40.18 -6.60
CA THR A 67 -16.04 -39.32 -7.71
C THR A 67 -14.59 -39.67 -8.00
N VAL A 68 -14.37 -40.42 -9.08
CA VAL A 68 -13.03 -40.62 -9.63
C VAL A 68 -12.50 -39.23 -9.93
N ASP A 69 -11.50 -38.77 -9.19
CA ASP A 69 -10.89 -37.46 -9.40
C ASP A 69 -10.36 -37.41 -10.85
N GLU A 70 -11.06 -36.64 -11.70
CA GLU A 70 -10.69 -36.50 -13.10
C GLU A 70 -9.42 -35.65 -13.19
N GLU A 71 -8.32 -36.26 -13.62
CA GLU A 71 -7.05 -35.60 -13.85
C GLU A 71 -7.21 -34.47 -14.88
N THR A 72 -6.98 -33.23 -14.46
CA THR A 72 -6.96 -32.04 -15.32
C THR A 72 -5.53 -31.61 -15.60
N TRP A 73 -5.27 -31.13 -16.81
CA TRP A 73 -3.95 -30.65 -17.22
C TRP A 73 -4.03 -29.17 -17.59
N ASP A 74 -3.11 -28.38 -17.05
CA ASP A 74 -3.04 -26.93 -17.23
C ASP A 74 -1.79 -26.50 -18.02
N LEU A 75 -1.95 -25.55 -18.95
CA LEU A 75 -0.84 -25.02 -19.75
C LEU A 75 0.05 -24.12 -18.88
N ALA A 76 1.22 -24.64 -18.49
CA ALA A 76 2.15 -23.96 -17.62
C ALA A 76 2.99 -22.89 -18.34
N ARG A 77 3.53 -23.23 -19.52
CA ARG A 77 4.39 -22.31 -20.31
C ARG A 77 4.45 -22.67 -21.79
N ILE A 78 4.76 -21.67 -22.61
CA ILE A 78 5.02 -21.79 -24.04
C ILE A 78 6.53 -21.68 -24.26
N LEU A 79 7.12 -22.70 -24.88
CA LEU A 79 8.54 -22.71 -25.19
C LEU A 79 8.79 -21.99 -26.52
N PRO A 80 9.68 -20.98 -26.58
CA PRO A 80 9.92 -20.22 -27.80
C PRO A 80 10.54 -21.11 -28.88
N ALA A 81 10.00 -21.06 -30.11
CA ALA A 81 10.49 -21.81 -31.26
C ALA A 81 11.88 -21.34 -31.79
N SER A 82 12.59 -20.50 -31.04
CA SER A 82 13.82 -19.81 -31.45
C SER A 82 14.96 -20.78 -31.79
N ARG A 83 15.74 -20.40 -32.81
CA ARG A 83 16.84 -21.17 -33.43
C ARG A 83 18.18 -21.08 -32.69
N ASP A 84 18.26 -20.37 -31.57
CA ASP A 84 19.54 -20.07 -30.93
C ASP A 84 19.91 -21.13 -29.87
N ASN A 85 20.60 -22.18 -30.32
CA ASN A 85 21.55 -23.07 -29.61
C ASN A 85 21.23 -23.63 -28.19
N GLY A 86 20.06 -23.36 -27.61
CA GLY A 86 19.58 -23.99 -26.38
C GLY A 86 19.11 -25.42 -26.66
N VAL A 87 19.40 -26.33 -25.73
CA VAL A 87 18.88 -27.70 -25.75
C VAL A 87 17.36 -27.64 -25.65
N VAL A 88 16.66 -27.78 -26.78
CA VAL A 88 15.19 -27.82 -26.81
C VAL A 88 14.75 -29.23 -26.43
N ALA A 89 13.92 -29.34 -25.39
CA ALA A 89 13.39 -30.62 -24.94
C ALA A 89 12.56 -31.32 -26.04
N PRO A 90 12.68 -32.65 -26.20
CA PRO A 90 11.84 -33.40 -27.12
C PRO A 90 10.39 -33.47 -26.63
N CYS A 91 9.46 -33.69 -27.55
CA CYS A 91 8.06 -33.97 -27.22
C CYS A 91 7.93 -35.26 -26.39
N SER A 92 7.18 -35.22 -25.29
CA SER A 92 6.89 -36.37 -24.40
C SER A 92 5.94 -37.39 -25.03
N THR A 93 5.15 -37.01 -26.04
CA THR A 93 4.28 -37.95 -26.77
C THR A 93 5.11 -39.07 -27.43
N GLU A 94 4.74 -40.33 -27.16
CA GLU A 94 5.49 -41.50 -27.63
C GLU A 94 5.79 -41.45 -29.13
N ASN A 95 7.07 -41.63 -29.47
CA ASN A 95 7.59 -41.65 -30.85
C ASN A 95 7.45 -40.33 -31.63
N CYS A 96 7.16 -39.20 -30.97
CA CYS A 96 7.14 -37.91 -31.65
C CYS A 96 8.56 -37.30 -31.73
N PRO A 97 9.13 -37.09 -32.94
CA PRO A 97 10.43 -36.43 -33.09
C PRO A 97 10.34 -34.90 -32.97
N GLY A 98 9.15 -34.36 -32.69
CA GLY A 98 8.92 -32.93 -32.59
C GLY A 98 9.63 -32.30 -31.39
N LYS A 99 9.97 -31.02 -31.53
CA LYS A 99 10.47 -30.20 -30.41
C LYS A 99 9.28 -29.68 -29.60
N ALA A 100 9.39 -29.72 -28.28
CA ALA A 100 8.34 -29.20 -27.41
C ALA A 100 8.18 -27.68 -27.59
N VAL A 101 6.94 -27.22 -27.70
CA VAL A 101 6.53 -25.81 -27.78
C VAL A 101 5.59 -25.42 -26.64
N ALA A 102 5.07 -26.39 -25.89
CA ALA A 102 4.23 -26.19 -24.72
C ALA A 102 4.60 -27.18 -23.61
N VAL A 103 4.39 -26.75 -22.36
CA VAL A 103 4.52 -27.59 -21.16
C VAL A 103 3.20 -27.55 -20.41
N TRP A 104 2.64 -28.73 -20.14
CA TRP A 104 1.43 -28.93 -19.35
C TRP A 104 1.79 -29.53 -17.99
N MET A 105 1.06 -29.18 -16.95
CA MET A 105 1.22 -29.74 -15.60
C MET A 105 -0.07 -30.42 -15.17
N SER A 106 0.03 -31.57 -14.50
CA SER A 106 -1.11 -32.28 -13.92
C SER A 106 -1.63 -31.55 -12.68
N SER A 107 -2.94 -31.48 -12.51
CA SER A 107 -3.58 -30.94 -11.31
C SER A 107 -3.46 -31.85 -10.09
N LEU A 108 -3.28 -33.15 -10.32
CA LEU A 108 -3.08 -34.15 -9.27
C LEU A 108 -1.61 -34.25 -8.85
N GLU A 109 -0.68 -34.15 -9.81
CA GLU A 109 0.76 -34.22 -9.58
C GLU A 109 1.45 -33.02 -10.27
N PRO A 110 1.58 -31.85 -9.60
CA PRO A 110 2.12 -30.63 -10.19
C PRO A 110 3.55 -30.74 -10.71
N ASP A 111 4.30 -31.73 -10.19
CA ASP A 111 5.67 -32.04 -10.63
C ASP A 111 5.71 -32.85 -11.94
N GLU A 112 4.57 -33.39 -12.40
CA GLU A 112 4.46 -34.12 -13.66
C GLU A 112 4.29 -33.13 -14.83
N GLU A 113 5.39 -32.88 -15.56
CA GLU A 113 5.40 -32.06 -16.78
C GLU A 113 5.16 -32.90 -18.05
N TRP A 114 4.19 -32.50 -18.88
CA TRP A 114 3.97 -33.07 -20.21
C TRP A 114 4.37 -32.06 -21.31
N LEU A 115 5.46 -32.36 -22.02
CA LEU A 115 6.01 -31.52 -23.07
C LEU A 115 5.40 -31.90 -24.43
N THR A 116 4.69 -30.98 -25.10
CA THR A 116 4.10 -31.25 -26.42
C THR A 116 4.72 -30.40 -27.53
N CYS A 117 4.97 -31.00 -28.70
CA CYS A 117 5.24 -30.23 -29.92
C CYS A 117 3.94 -29.65 -30.50
N GLU A 118 4.02 -28.74 -31.46
CA GLU A 118 2.83 -28.07 -32.03
C GLU A 118 1.80 -29.07 -32.60
N THR A 119 2.26 -30.17 -33.19
CA THR A 119 1.38 -31.20 -33.75
C THR A 119 0.71 -32.03 -32.65
N CYS A 120 1.46 -32.42 -31.61
CA CYS A 120 0.91 -33.16 -30.47
C CYS A 120 0.04 -32.27 -29.58
N GLN A 121 0.35 -30.98 -29.47
CA GLN A 121 -0.50 -30.00 -28.80
C GLN A 121 -1.90 -29.96 -29.44
N ALA A 122 -1.95 -29.89 -30.77
CA ALA A 122 -3.22 -29.90 -31.48
C ALA A 122 -3.95 -31.24 -31.39
N ALA A 123 -3.22 -32.36 -31.42
CA ALA A 123 -3.78 -33.71 -31.40
C ALA A 123 -4.28 -34.13 -30.02
N ASP A 124 -3.47 -33.88 -28.99
CA ASP A 124 -3.69 -34.33 -27.62
C ASP A 124 -4.55 -33.33 -26.85
N PHE A 125 -4.41 -32.01 -27.08
CA PHE A 125 -5.11 -30.96 -26.32
C PHE A 125 -6.10 -30.12 -27.15
N GLY A 126 -6.41 -30.53 -28.38
CA GLY A 126 -7.43 -29.89 -29.22
C GLY A 126 -7.04 -28.52 -29.80
N GLY A 127 -5.79 -28.09 -29.67
CA GLY A 127 -5.29 -26.85 -30.25
C GLY A 127 -4.62 -25.92 -29.23
N TRP A 128 -4.45 -24.66 -29.62
CA TRP A 128 -4.04 -23.61 -28.69
C TRP A 128 -5.26 -23.01 -28.00
N PRO A 129 -5.15 -22.66 -26.72
CA PRO A 129 -6.19 -21.94 -26.04
C PRO A 129 -6.54 -20.61 -26.73
N GLU A 130 -7.79 -20.17 -26.62
CA GLU A 130 -8.26 -18.96 -27.28
C GLU A 130 -7.44 -17.73 -26.82
N GLY A 131 -6.86 -17.01 -27.79
CA GLY A 131 -6.01 -15.84 -27.53
C GLY A 131 -4.51 -16.12 -27.40
N ILE A 132 -4.08 -17.39 -27.45
CA ILE A 132 -2.66 -17.77 -27.37
C ILE A 132 -2.17 -18.29 -28.72
N LYS A 133 -1.09 -17.71 -29.28
CA LYS A 133 -0.41 -18.23 -30.48
C LYS A 133 1.07 -18.53 -30.20
N PRO A 134 1.64 -19.62 -30.75
CA PRO A 134 3.01 -20.06 -30.47
C PRO A 134 4.13 -19.07 -30.87
N ASN A 135 3.81 -17.97 -31.57
CA ASN A 135 4.76 -16.93 -31.97
C ASN A 135 4.57 -15.60 -31.24
N ASP A 136 3.65 -15.53 -30.27
CA ASP A 136 3.56 -14.35 -29.42
C ASP A 136 4.77 -14.36 -28.47
N LYS A 137 5.48 -13.23 -28.39
CA LYS A 137 6.63 -13.06 -27.49
C LYS A 137 6.20 -13.42 -26.05
N PRO A 138 7.05 -14.07 -25.24
CA PRO A 138 6.65 -14.54 -23.92
C PRO A 138 6.06 -13.39 -23.10
N GLN A 139 4.76 -13.51 -22.77
CA GLN A 139 4.21 -12.87 -21.59
C GLN A 139 4.52 -13.82 -20.44
N ASP A 140 5.34 -13.38 -19.49
CA ASP A 140 5.59 -14.14 -18.27
C ASP A 140 4.28 -14.25 -17.49
N VAL A 141 3.61 -15.40 -17.60
CA VAL A 141 2.58 -15.81 -16.66
C VAL A 141 3.33 -16.28 -15.41
N VAL A 142 3.57 -15.35 -14.49
CA VAL A 142 4.23 -15.63 -13.21
C VAL A 142 3.26 -16.40 -12.31
N LEU A 143 3.37 -17.72 -12.31
CA LEU A 143 2.91 -18.58 -11.21
C LEU A 143 4.08 -18.71 -10.22
N THR A 144 3.95 -18.10 -9.05
CA THR A 144 4.92 -18.24 -7.95
C THR A 144 4.72 -19.58 -7.24
N THR A 145 5.46 -20.61 -7.64
CA THR A 145 5.73 -21.79 -6.81
C THR A 145 7.17 -21.71 -6.25
N ASN A 146 7.28 -21.54 -4.94
CA ASN A 146 8.54 -21.62 -4.20
C ASN A 146 8.85 -23.08 -3.88
N LEU A 147 9.79 -23.72 -4.60
CA LEU A 147 10.43 -24.94 -4.11
C LEU A 147 11.86 -25.07 -4.66
N ALA A 148 12.85 -24.63 -3.87
CA ALA A 148 14.26 -24.92 -4.10
C ALA A 148 15.04 -24.98 -2.79
N SER A 149 15.07 -26.15 -2.15
CA SER A 149 16.31 -26.73 -1.59
C SER A 149 16.03 -28.15 -1.08
N ILE A 150 16.57 -29.16 -1.75
CA ILE A 150 17.15 -30.41 -1.20
C ILE A 150 17.60 -31.21 -2.43
N THR A 151 18.89 -31.11 -2.76
CA THR A 151 19.66 -32.14 -3.48
C THR A 151 21.13 -31.86 -3.19
N ASP A 152 21.71 -32.64 -2.29
CA ASP A 152 22.99 -33.32 -2.52
C ASP A 152 23.49 -33.97 -1.23
N ARG A 153 23.30 -35.29 -1.15
CA ARG A 153 24.04 -36.16 -0.24
C ARG A 153 24.00 -37.58 -0.78
N SER A 154 25.07 -38.01 -1.44
CA SER A 154 25.49 -39.41 -1.58
C SER A 154 26.98 -39.48 -1.96
N ASP A 155 27.62 -40.55 -1.48
CA ASP A 155 28.97 -41.07 -1.77
C ASP A 155 30.12 -40.47 -0.94
N GLU A 156 30.96 -41.21 -0.22
CA GLU A 156 31.05 -42.66 0.02
C GLU A 156 32.01 -42.91 1.22
N LEU A 157 31.95 -44.13 1.75
CA LEU A 157 32.67 -44.65 2.91
C LEU A 157 34.19 -44.84 2.75
N THR A 158 34.82 -45.02 3.92
CA THR A 158 36.03 -45.81 4.26
C THR A 158 37.35 -45.05 4.48
N LYS A 159 37.81 -44.99 5.75
CA LYS A 159 38.85 -45.90 6.29
C LYS A 159 39.26 -45.53 7.72
N ASN A 160 39.34 -46.57 8.53
CA ASN A 160 40.00 -46.66 9.83
C ASN A 160 41.49 -46.28 9.74
N SER A 161 42.04 -45.71 10.82
CA SER A 161 43.22 -46.25 11.53
C SER A 161 43.68 -45.35 12.68
N GLU A 162 43.78 -45.96 13.87
CA GLU A 162 44.91 -45.90 14.82
C GLU A 162 45.38 -44.52 15.32
N GLY A 163 45.13 -44.22 16.60
CA GLY A 163 46.18 -44.31 17.63
C GLY A 163 46.65 -42.89 17.99
N LYS A 164 47.21 -42.54 19.14
CA LYS A 164 47.70 -43.27 20.32
C LYS A 164 48.19 -42.16 21.28
N ASP A 165 47.79 -42.25 22.54
CA ASP A 165 48.44 -41.88 23.82
C ASP A 165 49.38 -40.66 23.98
N THR A 166 49.47 -40.28 25.27
CA THR A 166 50.49 -39.50 26.03
C THR A 166 50.27 -37.99 26.12
N GLU A 167 49.86 -37.44 27.26
CA GLU A 167 50.47 -37.33 28.61
C GLU A 167 51.31 -36.06 28.79
N ASP A 168 51.18 -35.53 30.01
CA ASP A 168 52.06 -34.65 30.77
C ASP A 168 52.01 -33.12 30.66
N GLU A 169 51.45 -32.55 31.73
CA GLU A 169 52.06 -31.59 32.66
C GLU A 169 53.22 -30.72 32.16
N GLN A 170 53.05 -29.39 32.26
CA GLN A 170 53.86 -28.63 33.23
C GLN A 170 53.31 -27.23 33.52
N ARG A 171 53.13 -27.02 34.82
CA ARG A 171 53.02 -25.79 35.60
C ARG A 171 54.33 -24.98 35.52
N VAL A 172 54.25 -23.64 35.61
CA VAL A 172 55.08 -22.74 36.47
C VAL A 172 55.11 -21.27 35.95
N GLU A 173 54.67 -20.37 36.86
CA GLU A 173 55.09 -18.98 37.16
C GLU A 173 54.77 -17.75 36.28
N ASP A 174 54.04 -16.82 36.91
CA ASP A 174 54.12 -15.35 36.74
C ASP A 174 55.52 -14.82 37.11
N PRO A 175 55.92 -13.63 36.60
CA PRO A 175 56.00 -12.51 37.53
C PRO A 175 55.64 -11.12 36.97
N GLU A 176 55.45 -10.23 37.95
CA GLU A 176 55.03 -8.83 37.98
C GLU A 176 55.92 -7.77 37.27
N THR A 177 55.23 -6.67 36.88
CA THR A 177 55.55 -5.22 37.09
C THR A 177 56.53 -4.40 36.24
N LYS A 178 56.06 -3.15 35.97
CA LYS A 178 56.69 -1.80 35.90
C LYS A 178 56.58 -1.09 34.53
N GLU A 179 55.85 0.02 34.39
CA GLU A 179 56.02 1.40 34.92
C GLU A 179 57.03 2.25 34.11
N SER A 180 56.58 3.43 33.64
CA SER A 180 57.33 4.66 33.26
C SER A 180 56.76 5.29 31.96
N THR A 181 55.96 6.36 31.95
CA THR A 181 56.23 7.80 32.26
C THR A 181 56.79 8.61 31.07
N ALA A 182 56.15 9.77 30.85
CA ALA A 182 56.40 10.83 29.87
C ALA A 182 57.79 11.51 29.96
N PRO A 183 58.09 12.48 29.07
CA PRO A 183 57.93 13.89 29.49
C PRO A 183 57.50 14.91 28.39
N SER A 184 56.98 16.04 28.88
CA SER A 184 56.78 17.40 28.28
C SER A 184 58.16 18.17 28.23
N PRO A 185 58.36 19.51 27.96
CA PRO A 185 57.44 20.65 27.66
C PRO A 185 57.96 21.86 26.76
N PHE A 186 57.12 22.91 26.58
CA PHE A 186 57.37 24.38 26.28
C PHE A 186 57.89 24.80 24.86
N GLU A 187 57.60 25.93 24.16
CA GLU A 187 57.15 27.35 24.36
C GLU A 187 56.40 27.86 23.08
N ALA A 188 55.35 28.72 23.10
CA ALA A 188 55.24 30.20 23.07
C ALA A 188 55.78 30.99 21.83
N GLY A 189 54.93 31.89 21.27
CA GLY A 189 55.24 32.97 20.29
C GLY A 189 54.23 33.03 19.13
N ASP A 190 53.22 33.92 19.10
CA ASP A 190 53.18 35.38 18.81
C ASP A 190 53.51 35.77 17.35
N GLY A 191 52.62 36.57 16.71
CA GLY A 191 52.89 37.20 15.40
C GLY A 191 51.75 37.33 14.37
N SER A 192 50.84 38.30 14.59
CA SER A 192 50.40 39.35 13.64
C SER A 192 50.01 39.07 12.15
N HIS A 193 48.71 39.28 11.82
CA HIS A 193 48.09 40.21 10.83
C HIS A 193 48.75 40.52 9.45
N PRO A 194 47.98 40.78 8.36
CA PRO A 194 47.05 41.90 8.32
C PRO A 194 45.71 41.76 7.57
N VAL A 195 44.75 42.51 8.15
CA VAL A 195 43.49 43.03 7.61
C VAL A 195 43.79 44.10 6.56
N LYS A 196 42.97 44.18 5.50
CA LYS A 196 42.85 45.36 4.64
C LYS A 196 41.43 45.91 4.77
N ASP A 197 41.31 46.96 5.57
CA ASP A 197 40.25 47.94 5.47
C ASP A 197 40.61 48.97 4.39
N THR A 198 39.64 49.36 3.59
CA THR A 198 39.64 50.67 2.91
C THR A 198 38.33 51.36 3.24
N LYS A 199 38.44 52.36 4.09
CA LYS A 199 37.38 53.30 4.48
C LYS A 199 37.70 54.63 3.80
N THR A 200 36.71 55.27 3.18
CA THR A 200 36.76 56.70 2.83
C THR A 200 35.41 57.32 3.22
N ASP A 201 35.47 58.35 4.07
CA ASP A 201 34.34 59.00 4.73
C ASP A 201 33.77 60.20 3.92
N THR A 202 32.42 60.30 3.87
CA THR A 202 31.48 61.47 3.96
C THR A 202 31.55 62.70 3.03
N PRO A 203 30.52 63.59 3.00
CA PRO A 203 29.07 63.47 3.27
C PRO A 203 28.17 64.15 2.19
N THR A 204 26.84 64.12 2.33
CA THR A 204 25.88 65.27 2.19
C THR A 204 24.48 64.81 1.75
N ASP A 205 23.48 65.25 2.52
CA ASP A 205 22.03 65.17 2.26
C ASP A 205 21.61 65.63 0.86
N LEU A 206 20.60 64.98 0.27
CA LEU A 206 19.45 65.61 -0.40
C LEU A 206 18.44 64.55 -0.88
N GLU A 207 17.18 64.77 -0.53
CA GLU A 207 15.98 64.05 -0.99
C GLU A 207 15.83 64.09 -2.52
N ALA A 208 15.51 62.94 -3.13
CA ALA A 208 14.68 62.86 -4.32
C ALA A 208 14.10 61.44 -4.46
N ALA A 209 12.76 61.35 -4.45
CA ALA A 209 12.02 60.13 -4.75
C ALA A 209 12.32 59.66 -6.18
N SER A 210 12.71 58.40 -6.32
CA SER A 210 12.86 57.70 -7.60
C SER A 210 11.90 56.51 -7.67
N PRO A 211 11.34 56.21 -8.85
CA PRO A 211 10.17 55.35 -9.02
C PRO A 211 10.51 53.86 -8.92
N ASP A 212 9.55 53.08 -8.43
CA ASP A 212 9.57 51.62 -8.23
C ASP A 212 10.18 50.83 -9.40
N ASP A 213 11.43 50.39 -9.25
CA ASP A 213 12.06 49.31 -10.02
C ASP A 213 11.77 47.99 -9.28
N ASN A 214 10.60 47.42 -9.57
CA ASN A 214 10.17 46.11 -9.09
C ASN A 214 10.68 45.04 -10.08
N ASP A 215 12.00 44.93 -10.21
CA ASP A 215 12.66 43.82 -10.92
C ASP A 215 12.65 42.60 -9.98
N GLU A 216 11.56 41.84 -9.99
CA GLU A 216 11.51 40.50 -9.38
C GLU A 216 12.54 39.61 -10.11
N GLU A 217 13.75 39.56 -9.54
CA GLU A 217 14.81 38.66 -9.96
C GLU A 217 14.27 37.23 -9.86
N THR A 218 14.04 36.59 -11.01
CA THR A 218 13.52 35.22 -11.07
C THR A 218 14.55 34.28 -10.45
N VAL A 219 14.36 33.94 -9.18
CA VAL A 219 15.22 33.00 -8.45
C VAL A 219 15.13 31.65 -9.12
N GLU A 220 16.26 31.14 -9.61
CA GLU A 220 16.35 29.80 -10.18
C GLU A 220 16.04 28.77 -9.09
N THR A 221 14.99 27.98 -9.33
CA THR A 221 14.62 26.85 -8.46
C THR A 221 14.99 25.54 -9.14
N TRP A 222 15.41 24.55 -8.35
CA TRP A 222 15.80 23.24 -8.83
C TRP A 222 14.80 22.19 -8.34
N GLU A 223 14.14 21.51 -9.26
CA GLU A 223 13.09 20.52 -8.95
C GLU A 223 13.64 19.09 -9.06
N LEU A 224 13.32 18.25 -8.08
CA LEU A 224 13.72 16.83 -8.07
C LEU A 224 12.92 16.06 -9.13
N LYS A 225 13.57 15.74 -10.26
CA LYS A 225 12.93 15.10 -11.41
C LYS A 225 12.92 13.58 -11.33
N ARG A 226 13.98 12.98 -10.78
CA ARG A 226 14.15 11.52 -10.74
C ARG A 226 15.04 11.07 -9.59
N ILE A 227 14.67 9.95 -8.98
CA ILE A 227 15.55 9.15 -8.11
C ILE A 227 16.10 8.01 -8.96
N MET A 228 17.42 7.83 -8.95
CA MET A 228 18.13 6.82 -9.76
C MET A 228 17.64 5.42 -9.39
N SER A 229 17.37 4.58 -10.39
CA SER A 229 16.94 3.19 -10.15
C SER A 229 18.11 2.33 -9.65
N ILE A 230 17.84 1.10 -9.20
CA ILE A 230 18.90 0.17 -8.79
C ILE A 230 19.85 -0.09 -9.97
N GLU A 231 19.33 -0.21 -11.19
CA GLU A 231 20.11 -0.42 -12.40
C GLU A 231 20.97 0.81 -12.74
N ASP A 232 20.46 2.03 -12.52
CA ASP A 232 21.23 3.25 -12.72
C ASP A 232 22.40 3.35 -11.71
N ILE A 233 22.19 2.91 -10.47
CA ILE A 233 23.19 2.96 -9.39
C ILE A 233 24.24 1.85 -9.53
N THR A 234 23.80 0.63 -9.87
CA THR A 234 24.68 -0.56 -9.92
C THR A 234 25.22 -0.86 -11.32
N GLY A 235 24.70 -0.18 -12.35
CA GLY A 235 25.10 -0.36 -13.73
C GLY A 235 26.51 0.17 -14.02
N SER A 236 27.10 -0.32 -15.11
CA SER A 236 28.43 0.13 -15.58
C SER A 236 28.46 1.61 -15.99
N GLU A 237 27.30 2.22 -16.20
CA GLU A 237 27.13 3.63 -16.60
C GLU A 237 26.60 4.49 -15.45
N ALA A 238 26.89 4.13 -14.20
CA ALA A 238 26.44 4.91 -13.04
C ALA A 238 27.00 6.34 -13.05
N THR A 239 26.11 7.32 -12.99
CA THR A 239 26.45 8.75 -12.98
C THR A 239 27.03 9.16 -11.63
N LYS A 240 28.08 9.98 -11.63
CA LYS A 240 28.68 10.52 -10.39
C LYS A 240 27.98 11.79 -9.94
N CYS A 241 28.02 12.06 -8.64
CA CYS A 241 27.61 13.34 -8.07
C CYS A 241 28.40 14.50 -8.71
N MET A 242 27.72 15.59 -9.06
CA MET A 242 28.30 16.76 -9.70
C MET A 242 28.91 17.78 -8.73
N SER A 243 28.68 17.62 -7.42
CA SER A 243 29.38 18.41 -6.40
C SER A 243 30.89 18.23 -6.53
N GLU A 244 31.64 19.34 -6.62
CA GLU A 244 33.07 19.36 -6.97
C GLU A 244 33.96 18.50 -6.05
N SER A 245 33.51 18.25 -4.81
CA SER A 245 34.25 17.49 -3.80
C SER A 245 33.73 16.07 -3.58
N CYS A 246 32.68 15.66 -4.30
CA CYS A 246 32.01 14.40 -4.06
C CYS A 246 32.34 13.35 -5.13
N SER A 247 32.90 12.21 -4.71
CA SER A 247 33.21 11.08 -5.59
C SER A 247 32.15 9.97 -5.58
N LEU A 248 31.03 10.18 -4.88
CA LEU A 248 29.94 9.19 -4.76
C LEU A 248 29.10 9.12 -6.04
N LEU A 249 28.35 8.04 -6.20
CA LEU A 249 27.38 7.91 -7.27
C LEU A 249 26.15 8.78 -6.98
N ALA A 250 25.55 9.32 -8.04
CA ALA A 250 24.35 10.13 -7.94
C ALA A 250 23.16 9.26 -7.53
N ALA A 251 22.38 9.77 -6.57
CA ALA A 251 21.11 9.22 -6.14
C ALA A 251 19.92 9.95 -6.77
N CYS A 252 20.09 11.25 -7.04
CA CYS A 252 19.02 12.17 -7.44
C CYS A 252 19.42 12.97 -8.68
N LEU A 253 18.44 13.31 -9.50
CA LEU A 253 18.54 14.23 -10.62
C LEU A 253 17.60 15.41 -10.39
N TYR A 254 18.17 16.60 -10.28
CA TYR A 254 17.47 17.88 -10.24
C TYR A 254 17.51 18.57 -11.61
N VAL A 255 16.48 19.34 -11.91
CA VAL A 255 16.40 20.14 -13.13
C VAL A 255 16.03 21.58 -12.81
N SER A 256 16.69 22.53 -13.46
CA SER A 256 16.44 23.97 -13.28
C SER A 256 15.08 24.38 -13.86
N SER A 257 14.36 25.24 -13.13
CA SER A 257 13.12 25.85 -13.59
C SER A 257 13.34 26.91 -14.68
N LEU A 258 14.54 27.48 -14.77
CA LEU A 258 14.91 28.45 -15.82
C LEU A 258 15.43 27.77 -17.08
N ASP A 259 16.20 26.69 -16.93
CA ASP A 259 16.71 25.89 -18.05
C ASP A 259 16.46 24.39 -17.80
N PRO A 260 15.34 23.84 -18.31
CA PRO A 260 15.03 22.41 -18.15
C PRO A 260 16.03 21.44 -18.79
N ALA A 261 16.98 21.94 -19.59
CA ALA A 261 18.10 21.14 -20.13
C ALA A 261 19.30 21.06 -19.16
N SER A 262 19.32 21.92 -18.14
CA SER A 262 20.33 21.92 -17.09
C SER A 262 19.97 20.86 -16.04
N GLU A 263 20.77 19.80 -15.99
CA GLU A 263 20.61 18.66 -15.10
C GLU A 263 21.69 18.67 -14.02
N TRP A 264 21.30 18.53 -12.76
CA TRP A 264 22.20 18.50 -11.61
C TRP A 264 22.06 17.17 -10.86
N TYR A 265 23.13 16.37 -10.89
CA TYR A 265 23.15 15.04 -10.30
C TYR A 265 23.79 15.08 -8.90
N THR A 266 23.07 14.63 -7.87
CA THR A 266 23.54 14.67 -6.48
C THR A 266 23.52 13.28 -5.85
N CYS A 267 24.53 12.96 -5.04
CA CYS A 267 24.48 11.81 -4.13
C CYS A 267 23.59 12.13 -2.92
N VAL A 268 23.33 11.15 -2.05
CA VAL A 268 22.44 11.40 -0.89
C VAL A 268 23.03 12.42 0.08
N ASP A 269 24.34 12.35 0.34
CA ASP A 269 25.00 13.28 1.28
C ASP A 269 24.97 14.72 0.78
N CYS A 270 25.21 14.94 -0.52
CA CYS A 270 25.16 16.28 -1.13
C CYS A 270 23.72 16.78 -1.23
N GLN A 271 22.77 15.89 -1.50
CA GLN A 271 21.36 16.26 -1.52
C GLN A 271 20.85 16.68 -0.13
N GLU A 272 21.29 16.01 0.95
CA GLU A 272 20.99 16.44 2.32
C GLU A 272 21.63 17.80 2.66
N LEU A 273 22.86 18.05 2.18
CA LEU A 273 23.57 19.30 2.41
C LEU A 273 23.01 20.49 1.61
N ASP A 274 22.67 20.27 0.35
CA ASP A 274 22.30 21.33 -0.60
C ASP A 274 20.79 21.66 -0.53
N TYR A 275 19.95 20.70 -0.13
CA TYR A 275 18.48 20.80 -0.16
C TYR A 275 17.80 20.46 1.18
N ASP A 276 18.54 20.41 2.30
CA ASP A 276 18.04 20.11 3.65
C ASP A 276 17.27 18.78 3.77
N GLY A 277 17.62 17.79 2.93
CA GLY A 277 17.03 16.46 2.96
C GLY A 277 15.98 16.22 1.88
N TRP A 278 15.23 15.11 2.02
CA TRP A 278 14.30 14.65 0.99
C TRP A 278 13.04 15.53 0.96
N PRO A 279 12.51 15.84 -0.24
CA PRO A 279 11.18 16.44 -0.37
C PRO A 279 10.08 15.62 0.31
N GLU A 280 8.91 16.23 0.53
CA GLU A 280 7.76 15.51 1.06
C GLU A 280 7.39 14.32 0.15
N LEU A 281 6.83 13.24 0.73
CA LEU A 281 6.55 11.99 0.00
C LEU A 281 5.66 12.18 -1.25
N ASN A 282 4.80 13.19 -1.25
CA ASN A 282 3.93 13.58 -2.38
C ASN A 282 4.66 14.33 -3.50
N GLU A 283 5.86 14.84 -3.24
CA GLU A 283 6.72 15.56 -4.21
C GLU A 283 7.79 14.63 -4.81
N LEU A 284 7.99 13.44 -4.25
CA LEU A 284 8.98 12.50 -4.76
C LEU A 284 8.51 11.88 -6.09
N PRO A 285 9.40 11.78 -7.09
CA PRO A 285 9.07 11.22 -8.41
C PRO A 285 8.92 9.69 -8.43
N ILE A 286 8.87 9.03 -7.26
CA ILE A 286 8.66 7.59 -7.11
C ILE A 286 7.54 7.34 -6.09
N GLN A 287 6.74 6.30 -6.31
CA GLN A 287 5.63 5.94 -5.42
C GLN A 287 6.05 4.97 -4.30
N ALA A 288 7.16 4.26 -4.47
CA ALA A 288 7.69 3.32 -3.49
C ALA A 288 9.19 3.15 -3.70
N MET A 289 9.92 2.83 -2.62
CA MET A 289 11.34 2.50 -2.64
C MET A 289 11.56 1.17 -1.92
N SER A 290 11.92 0.13 -2.69
CA SER A 290 12.18 -1.20 -2.12
C SER A 290 13.38 -1.20 -1.17
N GLN A 291 13.46 -2.17 -0.26
CA GLN A 291 14.62 -2.27 0.65
C GLN A 291 15.94 -2.43 -0.12
N LYS A 292 15.96 -3.21 -1.21
CA LYS A 292 17.13 -3.34 -2.10
C LYS A 292 17.57 -1.99 -2.68
N HIS A 293 16.61 -1.12 -2.98
CA HIS A 293 16.89 0.22 -3.48
C HIS A 293 17.49 1.11 -2.40
N LYS A 294 16.92 1.07 -1.18
CA LYS A 294 17.48 1.75 0.00
C LYS A 294 18.91 1.28 0.28
N ASP A 295 19.16 -0.02 0.19
CA ASP A 295 20.49 -0.60 0.43
C ASP A 295 21.50 -0.21 -0.67
N ALA A 296 21.07 -0.16 -1.93
CA ALA A 296 21.89 0.33 -3.03
C ALA A 296 22.26 1.81 -2.85
N LEU A 297 21.30 2.66 -2.47
CA LEU A 297 21.53 4.07 -2.20
C LEU A 297 22.49 4.27 -1.02
N LYS A 298 22.31 3.53 0.08
CA LYS A 298 23.20 3.59 1.25
C LYS A 298 24.62 3.16 0.92
N SER A 299 24.79 2.06 0.19
CA SER A 299 26.11 1.48 -0.09
C SER A 299 26.91 2.23 -1.16
N HIS A 300 26.23 2.84 -2.14
CA HIS A 300 26.89 3.43 -3.31
C HIS A 300 26.80 4.97 -3.38
N CYS A 301 25.77 5.56 -2.77
CA CYS A 301 25.44 6.98 -2.91
C CYS A 301 25.57 7.77 -1.60
N SER A 302 26.09 7.17 -0.51
CA SER A 302 26.34 7.86 0.77
C SER A 302 27.62 7.37 1.43
N LYS A 303 28.26 8.25 2.21
CA LYS A 303 29.32 7.89 3.17
C LYS A 303 28.79 7.57 4.56
N SER A 304 27.56 7.99 4.88
CA SER A 304 26.94 7.78 6.18
C SER A 304 26.26 6.41 6.22
N GLU A 305 26.46 5.65 7.30
CA GLU A 305 25.68 4.42 7.53
C GLU A 305 24.23 4.74 7.93
N ASN A 306 24.00 5.92 8.52
CA ASN A 306 22.70 6.37 9.04
C ASN A 306 22.11 7.46 8.16
N VAL A 307 21.85 7.11 6.90
CA VAL A 307 21.19 8.00 5.94
C VAL A 307 19.70 8.06 6.23
N ASN A 308 19.15 9.26 6.37
CA ASN A 308 17.71 9.45 6.45
C ASN A 308 17.09 9.19 5.07
N MET A 309 16.40 8.06 4.90
CA MET A 309 15.76 7.66 3.64
C MET A 309 14.25 7.87 3.74
N PRO A 310 13.59 8.35 2.67
CA PRO A 310 12.14 8.51 2.67
C PRO A 310 11.49 7.15 2.92
N ASN A 311 10.68 7.09 3.98
CA ASN A 311 9.94 5.88 4.32
C ASN A 311 8.62 5.88 3.57
N PHE A 312 8.61 5.24 2.40
CA PHE A 312 7.37 4.84 1.75
C PHE A 312 6.79 3.69 2.57
N GLU A 313 5.99 4.02 3.58
CA GLU A 313 5.17 3.02 4.26
C GLU A 313 4.35 2.32 3.17
N ILE A 314 4.53 1.01 3.04
CA ILE A 314 3.61 0.19 2.27
C ILE A 314 2.30 0.30 3.04
N CYS A 315 1.39 1.18 2.60
CA CYS A 315 0.04 1.25 3.10
C CYS A 315 -0.65 -0.09 2.77
N THR A 316 -0.46 -1.10 3.61
CA THR A 316 -1.36 -2.25 3.72
C THR A 316 -2.63 -1.88 4.51
N GLY A 317 -2.96 -0.58 4.59
CA GLY A 317 -4.07 -0.02 5.34
C GLY A 317 -4.76 1.08 4.55
N ASN A 318 -6.07 0.91 4.37
CA ASN A 318 -6.99 1.77 3.64
C ASN A 318 -6.90 3.25 4.08
N SER A 319 -6.49 4.13 3.17
CA SER A 319 -7.05 5.49 3.05
C SER A 319 -6.61 6.11 1.72
N MET A 320 -7.39 5.82 0.66
CA MET A 320 -7.29 6.52 -0.63
C MET A 320 -8.45 7.50 -0.85
N ASP A 321 -9.32 7.67 0.17
CA ASP A 321 -10.53 8.49 0.09
C ASP A 321 -10.27 10.01 0.12
N ASP A 322 -9.06 10.45 0.49
CA ASP A 322 -8.75 11.89 0.62
C ASP A 322 -8.27 12.57 -0.67
N MET A 323 -8.12 11.85 -1.78
CA MET A 323 -7.64 12.44 -3.05
C MET A 323 -8.70 12.60 -4.14
N LEU A 324 -9.95 12.18 -3.94
CA LEU A 324 -10.97 12.23 -5.00
C LEU A 324 -12.34 12.72 -4.48
N LYS A 325 -12.42 14.00 -4.10
CA LYS A 325 -13.70 14.73 -4.09
C LYS A 325 -13.94 15.41 -5.45
N PRO A 326 -14.95 15.00 -6.23
CA PRO A 326 -15.33 15.70 -7.45
C PRO A 326 -16.27 16.86 -7.11
N GLY A 327 -15.76 18.10 -7.06
CA GLY A 327 -16.64 19.27 -6.94
C GLY A 327 -16.01 20.54 -6.37
N MET A 328 -14.92 21.03 -6.94
CA MET A 328 -14.57 22.45 -6.82
C MET A 328 -14.80 23.13 -8.17
N MET A 329 -16.01 23.66 -8.34
CA MET A 329 -16.20 24.78 -9.26
C MET A 329 -15.35 25.95 -8.75
N LEU A 330 -14.74 26.67 -9.68
CA LEU A 330 -14.02 27.93 -9.49
C LEU A 330 -14.93 28.97 -8.81
N GLY A 331 -15.04 28.90 -7.49
CA GLY A 331 -15.49 29.96 -6.61
C GLY A 331 -14.27 30.61 -6.00
N VAL A 332 -14.21 31.94 -6.09
CA VAL A 332 -13.18 32.81 -5.51
C VAL A 332 -12.78 32.32 -4.11
N ALA A 333 -11.51 31.94 -3.93
CA ALA A 333 -10.96 31.58 -2.63
C ALA A 333 -11.14 32.76 -1.68
N HIS A 334 -12.05 32.60 -0.72
CA HIS A 334 -12.17 33.50 0.40
C HIS A 334 -10.97 33.19 1.32
N LEU A 335 -9.92 34.01 1.23
CA LEU A 335 -8.87 34.03 2.25
C LEU A 335 -9.57 34.24 3.61
N PRO A 336 -9.33 33.37 4.61
CA PRO A 336 -9.92 33.57 5.92
C PRO A 336 -9.51 34.95 6.44
N SER A 337 -10.50 35.71 6.93
CA SER A 337 -10.24 37.00 7.56
C SER A 337 -9.23 36.80 8.69
N PRO A 338 -8.20 37.66 8.86
CA PRO A 338 -7.15 37.51 9.87
C PRO A 338 -7.64 37.56 11.32
N ASP A 339 -8.95 37.72 11.55
CA ASP A 339 -9.58 37.79 12.87
C ASP A 339 -10.21 36.45 13.32
N GLY A 340 -10.01 35.35 12.60
CA GLY A 340 -10.45 34.02 13.04
C GLY A 340 -9.67 33.53 14.27
N GLU A 341 -10.32 32.77 15.15
CA GLU A 341 -9.60 32.04 16.21
C GLU A 341 -8.80 30.89 15.58
N GLU A 342 -7.57 30.69 16.02
CA GLU A 342 -6.75 29.55 15.58
C GLU A 342 -7.36 28.26 16.15
N VAL A 343 -7.78 27.39 15.24
CA VAL A 343 -8.35 26.08 15.54
C VAL A 343 -7.36 25.02 15.08
N TRP A 344 -7.14 24.04 15.95
CA TRP A 344 -6.25 22.92 15.71
C TRP A 344 -7.08 21.67 15.47
N ASP A 345 -7.07 21.17 14.24
CA ASP A 345 -7.85 20.01 13.84
C ASP A 345 -7.04 18.72 14.02
N LEU A 346 -7.65 17.69 14.61
CA LEU A 346 -7.02 16.37 14.76
C LEU A 346 -6.95 15.67 13.40
N THR A 347 -5.75 15.47 12.87
CA THR A 347 -5.55 14.95 11.50
C THR A 347 -5.09 13.50 11.44
N LYS A 348 -4.40 13.00 12.47
CA LYS A 348 -3.92 11.61 12.52
C LYS A 348 -3.84 11.11 13.96
N ILE A 349 -4.24 9.86 14.17
CA ILE A 349 -3.87 9.06 15.35
C ILE A 349 -2.70 8.16 14.94
N MET A 350 -1.61 8.21 15.70
CA MET A 350 -0.38 7.50 15.41
C MET A 350 -0.59 5.97 15.43
N SER A 351 -0.02 5.27 14.45
CA SER A 351 -0.10 3.79 14.41
C SER A 351 0.80 3.16 15.49
N ILE A 352 0.54 1.90 15.86
CA ILE A 352 1.43 1.13 16.74
C ILE A 352 2.86 1.10 16.17
N HIS A 353 2.98 0.97 14.86
CA HIS A 353 4.26 0.89 14.16
C HIS A 353 5.03 2.20 14.27
N ASP A 354 4.40 3.33 13.98
CA ASP A 354 5.02 4.65 14.02
C ASP A 354 5.58 4.95 15.42
N ILE A 355 4.84 4.57 16.47
CA ILE A 355 5.25 4.77 17.87
C ILE A 355 6.41 3.84 18.25
N LYS A 356 6.44 2.61 17.73
CA LYS A 356 7.51 1.63 18.03
C LYS A 356 8.82 1.97 17.33
N GLU A 357 8.75 2.27 16.04
CA GLU A 357 9.95 2.43 15.21
C GLU A 357 10.55 3.83 15.32
N CYS A 358 9.72 4.87 15.28
CA CYS A 358 10.15 6.26 15.25
C CYS A 358 9.27 7.14 16.17
N PRO A 359 9.37 6.98 17.50
CA PRO A 359 8.53 7.73 18.44
C PRO A 359 8.82 9.24 18.33
N VAL A 360 7.90 9.97 17.68
CA VAL A 360 7.90 11.43 17.69
C VAL A 360 7.54 11.89 19.09
N LYS A 361 8.32 12.80 19.68
CA LYS A 361 8.05 13.33 21.03
C LYS A 361 6.88 14.30 20.99
N CYS A 362 6.12 14.34 22.07
CA CYS A 362 5.12 15.38 22.32
C CYS A 362 5.75 16.78 22.18
N SER A 363 5.09 17.68 21.46
CA SER A 363 5.51 19.06 21.19
C SER A 363 5.46 19.95 22.43
N THR A 364 4.67 19.58 23.44
CA THR A 364 4.64 20.27 24.74
C THR A 364 6.02 20.21 25.41
N GLU A 365 6.65 21.37 25.64
CA GLU A 365 8.07 21.51 26.04
C GLU A 365 8.50 20.66 27.26
N THR A 366 7.55 20.34 28.15
CA THR A 366 7.80 19.58 29.39
C THR A 366 7.47 18.09 29.27
N CYS A 367 6.91 17.65 28.15
CA CYS A 367 6.46 16.29 27.95
C CYS A 367 7.46 15.49 27.15
N THR A 368 7.96 14.39 27.73
CA THR A 368 8.90 13.48 27.06
C THR A 368 8.24 12.22 26.52
N LEU A 369 6.91 12.15 26.56
CA LEU A 369 6.17 10.98 26.06
C LEU A 369 6.14 10.99 24.53
N PRO A 370 6.09 9.81 23.89
CA PRO A 370 5.74 9.68 22.48
C PRO A 370 4.36 10.30 22.21
N ALA A 371 4.24 11.01 21.09
CA ALA A 371 2.97 11.54 20.63
C ALA A 371 2.03 10.41 20.19
N ALA A 372 0.76 10.56 20.51
CA ALA A 372 -0.33 9.69 20.08
C ALA A 372 -1.13 10.31 18.92
N CYS A 373 -1.12 11.64 18.80
CA CYS A 373 -1.99 12.40 17.91
C CYS A 373 -1.23 13.52 17.19
N ILE A 374 -1.66 13.84 15.97
CA ILE A 374 -1.15 14.96 15.17
C ILE A 374 -2.28 15.94 14.88
N TYR A 375 -2.09 17.19 15.28
CA TYR A 375 -2.98 18.31 14.99
C TYR A 375 -2.38 19.23 13.92
N LYS A 376 -3.24 19.89 13.14
CA LYS A 376 -2.83 20.95 12.19
C LYS A 376 -3.60 22.23 12.47
N SER A 377 -2.91 23.36 12.38
CA SER A 377 -3.51 24.68 12.51
C SER A 377 -4.24 25.07 11.22
N ASN A 378 -5.43 25.64 11.33
CA ASN A 378 -6.14 26.27 10.20
C ASN A 378 -5.43 27.54 9.68
N PHE A 379 -4.59 28.19 10.50
CA PHE A 379 -3.77 29.35 10.09
C PHE A 379 -2.45 28.93 9.43
N ALA A 380 -1.86 27.83 9.89
CA ALA A 380 -0.61 27.30 9.37
C ALA A 380 -0.73 25.78 9.13
N PRO A 381 -1.34 25.34 8.01
CA PRO A 381 -1.59 23.92 7.74
C PRO A 381 -0.32 23.07 7.60
N SER A 382 0.82 23.71 7.33
CA SER A 382 2.14 23.07 7.29
C SER A 382 2.68 22.77 8.70
N THR A 383 2.23 23.51 9.72
CA THR A 383 2.66 23.33 11.11
C THR A 383 1.88 22.19 11.74
N LYS A 384 2.60 21.11 12.11
CA LYS A 384 2.06 19.95 12.81
C LYS A 384 2.34 20.07 14.30
N TRP A 385 1.33 19.86 15.14
CA TRP A 385 1.47 19.77 16.59
C TRP A 385 1.29 18.33 17.04
N TYR A 386 2.32 17.77 17.70
CA TYR A 386 2.35 16.38 18.13
C TYR A 386 1.97 16.31 19.60
N SER A 387 0.90 15.60 19.95
CA SER A 387 0.43 15.52 21.34
C SER A 387 0.40 14.07 21.83
N CYS A 388 0.93 13.81 23.02
CA CYS A 388 0.71 12.55 23.73
C CYS A 388 -0.71 12.51 24.31
N LEU A 389 -1.14 11.37 24.84
CA LEU A 389 -2.51 11.25 25.37
C LEU A 389 -2.76 12.18 26.58
N ASP A 390 -1.76 12.35 27.45
CA ASP A 390 -1.89 13.21 28.63
C ASP A 390 -2.01 14.69 28.26
N CYS A 391 -1.20 15.14 27.31
CA CYS A 391 -1.24 16.52 26.80
C CYS A 391 -2.49 16.75 25.94
N GLN A 392 -2.95 15.73 25.20
CA GLN A 392 -4.19 15.83 24.45
C GLN A 392 -5.39 16.11 25.38
N GLU A 393 -5.52 15.33 26.45
CA GLU A 393 -6.60 15.53 27.42
C GLU A 393 -6.50 16.90 28.12
N ASN A 394 -5.29 17.34 28.45
CA ASN A 394 -5.07 18.61 29.13
C ASN A 394 -5.26 19.84 28.24
N ASP A 395 -4.79 19.78 26.99
CA ASP A 395 -4.72 20.94 26.09
C ASP A 395 -5.99 21.05 25.22
N TYR A 396 -6.60 19.93 24.85
CA TYR A 396 -7.79 19.87 23.97
C TYR A 396 -9.05 19.31 24.66
N GLY A 397 -8.98 18.97 25.95
CA GLY A 397 -10.14 18.47 26.70
C GLY A 397 -10.51 17.01 26.41
N GLY A 398 -9.67 16.27 25.69
CA GLY A 398 -9.86 14.84 25.40
C GLY A 398 -10.02 14.54 23.92
N TRP A 399 -10.83 13.53 23.61
CA TRP A 399 -11.20 13.18 22.24
C TRP A 399 -12.43 13.98 21.80
N PRO A 400 -12.54 14.35 20.52
CA PRO A 400 -13.78 14.92 19.98
C PRO A 400 -15.00 14.04 20.30
N ASP A 401 -16.11 14.65 20.72
CA ASP A 401 -17.34 13.95 21.10
C ASP A 401 -18.01 13.26 19.90
N HIS A 402 -17.78 13.77 18.69
CA HIS A 402 -18.33 13.24 17.46
C HIS A 402 -17.32 12.32 16.76
N LEU A 403 -17.65 11.02 16.67
CA LEU A 403 -16.81 10.03 15.96
C LEU A 403 -16.51 10.41 14.49
N SER A 404 -17.34 11.26 13.88
CA SER A 404 -17.13 11.78 12.52
C SER A 404 -15.96 12.76 12.39
N GLU A 405 -15.49 13.32 13.52
CA GLU A 405 -14.34 14.23 13.57
C GLU A 405 -13.02 13.50 13.81
N LEU A 406 -13.07 12.20 14.13
CA LEU A 406 -11.87 11.38 14.28
C LEU A 406 -11.34 10.98 12.89
N PRO A 407 -10.01 11.06 12.67
CA PRO A 407 -9.40 10.68 11.39
C PRO A 407 -9.33 9.15 11.18
N VAL A 408 -9.93 8.36 12.08
CA VAL A 408 -9.99 6.89 12.01
C VAL A 408 -11.40 6.41 12.28
N THR A 409 -11.81 5.34 11.60
CA THR A 409 -13.14 4.73 11.75
C THR A 409 -13.21 3.67 12.84
N TYR A 410 -12.07 3.13 13.28
CA TYR A 410 -11.96 2.19 14.39
C TYR A 410 -10.55 2.22 15.01
N LEU A 411 -10.44 1.84 16.29
CA LEU A 411 -9.19 1.55 16.98
C LEU A 411 -9.31 0.18 17.66
N THR A 412 -8.44 -0.77 17.32
CA THR A 412 -8.44 -2.09 17.96
C THR A 412 -8.06 -1.99 19.44
N ASP A 413 -8.53 -2.91 20.27
CA ASP A 413 -8.19 -2.96 21.71
C ASP A 413 -6.67 -2.99 21.95
N ASP A 414 -5.93 -3.72 21.10
CA ASP A 414 -4.47 -3.76 21.14
C ASP A 414 -3.84 -2.38 20.85
N HIS A 415 -4.40 -1.62 19.90
CA HIS A 415 -3.92 -0.28 19.58
C HIS A 415 -4.22 0.70 20.70
N GLN A 416 -5.41 0.63 21.29
CA GLN A 416 -5.77 1.45 22.45
C GLN A 416 -4.87 1.15 23.64
N HIS A 417 -4.67 -0.12 23.98
CA HIS A 417 -3.80 -0.54 25.08
C HIS A 417 -2.35 -0.13 24.82
N PHE A 418 -1.88 -0.22 23.57
CA PHE A 418 -0.54 0.20 23.20
C PHE A 418 -0.34 1.71 23.36
N LEU A 419 -1.27 2.53 22.85
CA LEU A 419 -1.27 3.99 23.01
C LEU A 419 -1.27 4.40 24.48
N ILE A 420 -2.13 3.80 25.31
CA ILE A 420 -2.16 4.07 26.75
C ILE A 420 -0.83 3.71 27.40
N SER A 421 -0.25 2.56 27.05
CA SER A 421 0.99 2.09 27.67
C SER A 421 2.24 2.92 27.30
N GLN A 422 2.30 3.47 26.08
CA GLN A 422 3.48 4.18 25.57
C GLN A 422 3.33 5.70 25.62
N CYS A 423 2.14 6.22 25.33
CA CYS A 423 1.89 7.64 25.12
C CYS A 423 1.18 8.32 26.30
N SER A 424 0.99 7.63 27.42
CA SER A 424 0.42 8.19 28.65
C SER A 424 1.18 7.75 29.90
N LYS A 425 1.23 8.60 30.93
CA LYS A 425 1.64 8.21 32.29
C LYS A 425 0.46 7.63 33.09
N ARG A 426 -0.76 7.85 32.61
CA ARG A 426 -2.01 7.36 33.21
C ARG A 426 -2.38 6.02 32.57
N SER A 427 -2.77 5.06 33.39
CA SER A 427 -3.34 3.80 32.88
C SER A 427 -4.85 3.91 32.61
N ASP A 428 -5.46 5.04 32.97
CA ASP A 428 -6.89 5.34 32.90
C ASP A 428 -7.14 6.60 32.06
N VAL A 429 -6.68 6.56 30.81
CA VAL A 429 -7.04 7.55 29.80
C VAL A 429 -8.33 7.11 29.12
N ASP A 430 -9.30 8.02 29.01
CA ASP A 430 -10.52 7.77 28.25
C ASP A 430 -10.17 7.65 26.75
N MET A 431 -10.51 6.52 26.13
CA MET A 431 -10.32 6.27 24.70
C MET A 431 -11.68 6.34 23.98
N PRO A 432 -11.72 6.79 22.71
CA PRO A 432 -12.96 6.89 21.95
C PRO A 432 -13.54 5.49 21.73
N ASN A 433 -14.83 5.33 22.03
CA ASN A 433 -15.53 4.06 21.90
C ASN A 433 -16.26 4.00 20.54
N PHE A 434 -15.85 3.06 19.68
CA PHE A 434 -16.41 2.87 18.35
C PHE A 434 -17.56 1.84 18.29
N ASP A 435 -17.90 1.17 19.40
CA ASP A 435 -18.86 0.05 19.43
C ASP A 435 -20.33 0.47 19.29
N GLY A 436 -20.62 1.78 19.20
CA GLY A 436 -21.99 2.31 19.17
C GLY A 436 -22.65 2.43 17.79
N ALA A 437 -21.91 2.29 16.69
CA ALA A 437 -22.42 2.66 15.36
C ALA A 437 -23.17 1.54 14.61
N ALA A 438 -23.14 0.30 15.10
CA ALA A 438 -23.76 -0.85 14.44
C ALA A 438 -24.98 -1.40 15.19
N ALA A 439 -26.07 -0.62 15.29
CA ALA A 439 -27.46 -1.10 15.30
C ALA A 439 -28.47 -0.04 15.80
N SER A 440 -29.19 0.61 14.88
CA SER A 440 -30.65 0.82 14.97
C SER A 440 -31.21 1.49 13.70
N PRO A 441 -32.26 0.95 13.06
CA PRO A 441 -32.92 1.58 11.93
C PRO A 441 -33.90 2.64 12.45
N VAL A 442 -33.63 3.92 12.16
CA VAL A 442 -34.57 5.01 12.43
C VAL A 442 -35.58 5.09 11.29
N LYS A 443 -36.86 4.98 11.65
CA LYS A 443 -38.02 5.10 10.77
C LYS A 443 -38.17 6.52 10.25
N ASP A 444 -38.51 6.62 8.97
CA ASP A 444 -38.97 7.82 8.29
C ASP A 444 -40.23 8.42 8.92
N THR A 445 -40.29 9.75 9.01
CA THR A 445 -41.55 10.50 8.90
C THR A 445 -41.33 11.96 8.47
N GLU A 446 -41.92 12.29 7.32
CA GLU A 446 -42.60 13.55 6.95
C GLU A 446 -41.85 14.87 6.69
N SER A 447 -41.72 15.15 5.38
CA SER A 447 -42.27 16.31 4.63
C SER A 447 -42.34 17.70 5.27
N ILE A 448 -41.61 18.66 4.68
CA ILE A 448 -42.05 20.07 4.55
C ILE A 448 -41.67 20.61 3.16
N ASP A 449 -42.71 20.99 2.41
CA ASP A 449 -42.70 21.86 1.22
C ASP A 449 -42.14 23.25 1.54
N VAL A 450 -41.24 23.80 0.69
CA VAL A 450 -41.21 25.25 0.41
C VAL A 450 -40.87 25.52 -1.06
N THR A 451 -41.69 26.39 -1.62
CA THR A 451 -41.90 26.85 -3.00
C THR A 451 -40.83 27.77 -3.61
N ASN A 452 -40.66 27.67 -4.94
CA ASN A 452 -40.43 28.69 -5.97
C ASN A 452 -39.94 30.11 -5.56
N THR A 453 -38.92 30.64 -6.25
CA THR A 453 -38.99 31.99 -6.90
C THR A 453 -37.82 32.31 -7.86
N LEU A 454 -38.21 32.74 -9.07
CA LEU A 454 -37.74 33.86 -9.91
C LEU A 454 -36.30 33.98 -10.51
N PHE A 455 -36.33 34.00 -11.86
CA PHE A 455 -35.56 34.80 -12.83
C PHE A 455 -35.00 36.16 -12.36
N THR A 456 -33.77 36.52 -12.73
CA THR A 456 -33.40 37.45 -13.84
C THR A 456 -31.86 37.63 -13.99
N PRO A 457 -31.32 37.98 -15.18
CA PRO A 457 -29.89 38.11 -15.47
C PRO A 457 -29.40 39.58 -15.52
N PRO A 458 -28.07 39.84 -15.55
CA PRO A 458 -27.56 41.11 -16.09
C PRO A 458 -26.43 40.85 -17.13
N PRO A 459 -25.85 41.88 -17.79
CA PRO A 459 -26.33 42.34 -19.10
C PRO A 459 -25.24 42.37 -20.19
N ASN A 460 -25.70 42.48 -21.44
CA ASN A 460 -24.91 42.87 -22.61
C ASN A 460 -24.60 44.39 -22.60
N GLY A 461 -23.46 44.73 -23.20
CA GLY A 461 -23.11 46.06 -23.73
C GLY A 461 -21.70 46.48 -23.30
N SER A 462 -20.85 47.15 -24.07
CA SER A 462 -20.86 47.61 -25.46
C SER A 462 -19.41 48.06 -25.76
N THR A 463 -18.97 47.89 -27.01
CA THR A 463 -18.28 48.88 -27.86
C THR A 463 -17.29 49.89 -27.22
N VAL A 464 -16.06 49.98 -27.76
CA VAL A 464 -15.45 51.17 -28.42
C VAL A 464 -13.91 51.06 -28.54
N GLN A 465 -13.45 51.14 -29.80
CA GLN A 465 -12.25 51.77 -30.40
C GLN A 465 -10.95 52.02 -29.60
N ASN A 466 -9.81 51.67 -30.23
CA ASN A 466 -8.68 52.54 -30.63
C ASN A 466 -7.56 51.63 -31.19
N GLY A 467 -6.99 51.77 -32.39
CA GLY A 467 -6.85 52.93 -33.25
C GLY A 467 -5.47 53.58 -33.07
N ILE A 468 -4.37 52.88 -33.41
CA ILE A 468 -3.03 53.51 -33.52
C ILE A 468 -2.36 53.01 -34.81
N SER A 469 -2.39 53.90 -35.81
CA SER A 469 -1.59 53.86 -37.03
C SER A 469 -0.23 54.50 -36.77
N ILE A 470 0.87 53.84 -37.16
CA ILE A 470 2.16 54.49 -37.39
C ILE A 470 2.72 54.00 -38.72
N ALA A 471 2.78 54.93 -39.67
CA ALA A 471 3.49 54.82 -40.93
C ALA A 471 4.96 55.18 -40.73
N MET A 472 5.89 54.45 -41.35
CA MET A 472 7.15 55.01 -41.88
C MET A 472 7.71 54.15 -43.02
N ALA A 473 8.14 54.84 -44.08
CA ALA A 473 8.79 54.33 -45.27
C ALA A 473 10.33 54.47 -45.17
N ASN A 474 11.09 53.53 -45.76
CA ASN A 474 12.23 53.76 -46.69
C ASN A 474 13.10 52.48 -46.87
N VAL A 475 13.23 51.94 -48.11
CA VAL A 475 14.39 51.99 -49.06
C VAL A 475 15.48 50.90 -48.81
N THR A 476 15.39 49.72 -49.49
CA THR A 476 16.26 49.13 -50.59
C THR A 476 17.66 48.59 -50.17
N PRO A 477 18.35 47.64 -50.88
CA PRO A 477 17.99 46.91 -52.11
C PRO A 477 18.26 45.37 -52.12
N SER A 478 17.81 44.77 -53.24
CA SER A 478 18.01 43.40 -53.74
C SER A 478 19.48 43.09 -54.13
N PRO A 479 19.82 41.84 -54.49
CA PRO A 479 19.72 41.51 -55.92
C PRO A 479 19.16 40.11 -56.25
N ALA A 480 18.65 40.07 -57.47
CA ALA A 480 18.02 38.98 -58.18
C ALA A 480 18.99 37.87 -58.63
N ALA A 481 18.41 36.69 -58.89
CA ALA A 481 18.72 35.92 -60.09
C ALA A 481 17.48 35.14 -60.53
N GLU A 482 16.85 35.62 -61.60
CA GLU A 482 15.87 34.91 -62.40
C GLU A 482 16.52 33.73 -63.15
N SER A 483 15.83 32.60 -63.21
CA SER A 483 16.11 31.52 -64.16
C SER A 483 14.80 31.10 -64.84
N THR A 484 14.55 31.77 -65.95
CA THR A 484 13.92 31.34 -67.21
C THR A 484 13.16 30.00 -67.21
N LYS A 485 11.84 30.10 -67.42
CA LYS A 485 10.96 29.01 -67.86
C LYS A 485 11.31 28.58 -69.29
N VAL A 486 11.56 27.29 -69.51
CA VAL A 486 11.44 26.63 -70.81
C VAL A 486 10.47 25.47 -70.66
N GLY A 487 9.37 25.52 -71.42
CA GLY A 487 8.40 24.44 -71.51
C GLY A 487 9.02 23.23 -72.23
N ALA A 488 9.00 22.09 -71.55
CA ALA A 488 9.34 20.80 -72.15
C ALA A 488 8.31 19.75 -71.72
N ALA A 489 7.86 18.99 -72.71
CA ALA A 489 6.86 17.95 -72.59
C ALA A 489 7.24 16.89 -71.55
N LYS A 490 6.25 16.47 -70.75
CA LYS A 490 6.33 15.40 -69.74
C LYS A 490 6.80 14.08 -70.37
N GLY A 491 8.09 13.80 -70.29
CA GLY A 491 8.63 12.45 -70.25
C GLY A 491 8.88 12.07 -68.79
N ASN A 492 8.30 10.96 -68.32
CA ASN A 492 8.56 10.41 -67.00
C ASN A 492 10.05 10.05 -66.85
N SER A 493 10.89 11.01 -66.48
CA SER A 493 12.28 10.73 -66.11
C SER A 493 12.28 9.93 -64.81
N ARG A 494 12.90 8.74 -64.84
CA ARG A 494 13.08 7.92 -63.66
C ARG A 494 13.84 8.73 -62.60
N PRO A 495 13.41 8.70 -61.33
CA PRO A 495 14.12 9.42 -60.27
C PRO A 495 15.59 8.96 -60.19
N SER A 496 16.48 9.91 -59.92
CA SER A 496 17.92 9.63 -59.83
C SER A 496 18.19 8.61 -58.70
N LYS A 497 19.20 7.74 -58.88
CA LYS A 497 19.57 6.72 -57.87
C LYS A 497 19.83 7.33 -56.49
N GLN A 498 20.36 8.55 -56.42
CA GLN A 498 20.59 9.29 -55.18
C GLN A 498 19.28 9.66 -54.48
N LEU A 499 18.25 10.08 -55.23
CA LEU A 499 16.93 10.41 -54.66
C LEU A 499 16.22 9.17 -54.11
N ILE A 500 16.37 8.02 -54.77
CA ILE A 500 15.81 6.74 -54.29
C ILE A 500 16.48 6.30 -52.98
N ALA A 501 17.81 6.41 -52.90
CA ALA A 501 18.55 6.07 -51.67
C ALA A 501 18.18 6.98 -50.50
N LEU A 502 18.00 8.27 -50.77
CA LEU A 502 17.61 9.26 -49.77
C LEU A 502 16.15 9.04 -49.31
N HIS A 503 15.23 8.72 -50.22
CA HIS A 503 13.86 8.33 -49.87
C HIS A 503 13.83 7.07 -49.00
N ARG A 504 14.67 6.06 -49.31
CA ARG A 504 14.78 4.85 -48.50
C ARG A 504 15.28 5.15 -47.09
N LYS A 505 16.32 5.98 -46.95
CA LYS A 505 16.84 6.39 -45.64
C LYS A 505 15.80 7.16 -44.83
N TRP A 506 15.01 7.99 -45.48
CA TRP A 506 13.91 8.68 -44.81
C TRP A 506 12.82 7.69 -44.37
N GLN A 507 12.44 6.74 -45.24
CA GLN A 507 11.44 5.71 -44.91
C GLN A 507 11.87 4.83 -43.72
N GLU A 508 13.13 4.40 -43.68
CA GLU A 508 13.70 3.67 -42.54
C GLU A 508 13.67 4.51 -41.24
N ALA A 509 13.92 5.82 -41.33
CA ALA A 509 13.83 6.73 -40.18
C ALA A 509 12.38 6.96 -39.72
N ALA A 510 11.41 6.98 -40.64
CA ALA A 510 10.00 7.07 -40.30
C ALA A 510 9.50 5.79 -39.63
N GLU A 511 9.88 4.61 -40.15
CA GLU A 511 9.57 3.30 -39.54
C GLU A 511 10.16 3.18 -38.13
N SER A 512 11.36 3.73 -37.90
CA SER A 512 11.97 3.79 -36.57
C SER A 512 11.22 4.70 -35.58
N MET A 513 10.47 5.70 -36.06
CA MET A 513 9.76 6.65 -35.18
C MET A 513 8.28 6.32 -35.00
N GLY A 514 7.62 5.69 -35.98
CA GLY A 514 6.18 5.45 -35.98
C GLY A 514 5.76 3.99 -36.19
N GLY A 515 6.71 3.06 -36.12
CA GLY A 515 6.47 1.63 -36.35
C GLY A 515 6.39 1.25 -37.84
N PRO A 516 6.19 -0.05 -38.15
CA PRO A 516 6.28 -0.59 -39.51
C PRO A 516 5.23 -0.05 -40.50
N GLU A 517 4.19 0.64 -40.02
CA GLU A 517 3.17 1.28 -40.86
C GLU A 517 3.48 2.75 -41.16
N ALA A 518 4.50 3.34 -40.55
CA ALA A 518 4.87 4.73 -40.78
C ALA A 518 5.45 4.91 -42.19
N ARG A 519 4.72 5.61 -43.05
CA ARG A 519 5.13 5.92 -44.43
C ARG A 519 5.32 7.40 -44.61
N ILE A 520 6.45 7.77 -45.22
CA ILE A 520 6.67 9.16 -45.62
C ILE A 520 5.81 9.47 -46.83
N VAL A 521 4.92 10.42 -46.64
CA VAL A 521 4.00 10.85 -47.69
C VAL A 521 4.64 11.97 -48.48
N VAL A 522 5.27 11.58 -49.59
CA VAL A 522 5.90 12.52 -50.55
C VAL A 522 4.89 12.96 -51.62
N SER A 523 3.79 12.22 -51.81
CA SER A 523 2.77 12.59 -52.78
C SER A 523 1.93 13.76 -52.27
N LYS A 524 1.94 14.87 -53.02
CA LYS A 524 1.18 16.09 -52.69
C LYS A 524 -0.30 15.82 -52.35
N PRO A 525 -1.07 15.02 -53.12
CA PRO A 525 -2.50 14.82 -52.81
C PRO A 525 -2.74 14.15 -51.45
N MET A 526 -1.92 13.15 -51.10
CA MET A 526 -2.05 12.45 -49.83
C MET A 526 -1.53 13.31 -48.66
N ALA A 527 -0.47 14.09 -48.89
CA ALA A 527 0.02 15.05 -47.90
C ALA A 527 -1.00 16.17 -47.63
N LYS A 528 -1.66 16.71 -48.66
CA LYS A 528 -2.77 17.67 -48.51
C LYS A 528 -3.91 17.10 -47.67
N LYS A 529 -4.31 15.85 -47.94
CA LYS A 529 -5.32 15.16 -47.13
C LYS A 529 -4.89 15.07 -45.67
N LEU A 530 -3.67 14.60 -45.38
CA LEU A 530 -3.18 14.49 -43.99
C LEU A 530 -3.11 15.82 -43.26
N VAL A 531 -2.67 16.88 -43.96
CA VAL A 531 -2.63 18.23 -43.38
C VAL A 531 -4.05 18.74 -43.12
N PHE A 532 -4.96 18.54 -44.06
CA PHE A 532 -6.36 18.92 -43.90
C PHE A 532 -7.01 18.15 -42.74
N ASP A 533 -6.88 16.82 -42.70
CA ASP A 533 -7.44 15.95 -41.65
C ASP A 533 -6.90 16.37 -40.26
N LEU A 534 -5.57 16.57 -40.13
CA LEU A 534 -4.96 17.06 -38.88
C LEU A 534 -5.56 18.41 -38.43
N MET A 535 -5.66 19.37 -39.35
CA MET A 535 -6.17 20.70 -39.04
C MET A 535 -7.68 20.71 -38.79
N TYR A 536 -8.42 19.85 -39.49
CA TYR A 536 -9.85 19.65 -39.35
C TYR A 536 -10.16 19.08 -37.97
N ASP A 537 -9.43 18.05 -37.54
CA ASP A 537 -9.61 17.39 -36.25
C ASP A 537 -9.10 18.25 -35.08
N ALA A 538 -8.12 19.12 -35.31
CA ALA A 538 -7.59 20.00 -34.26
C ALA A 538 -8.54 21.16 -33.89
N PHE A 539 -9.52 21.49 -34.74
CA PHE A 539 -10.50 22.59 -34.57
C PHE A 539 -9.90 23.92 -34.08
N ARG A 540 -8.65 24.23 -34.45
CA ARG A 540 -7.96 25.45 -34.04
C ARG A 540 -7.02 25.96 -35.13
N PRO A 541 -6.79 27.28 -35.22
CA PRO A 541 -5.73 27.82 -36.08
C PRO A 541 -4.37 27.28 -35.66
N MET A 542 -3.56 26.86 -36.64
CA MET A 542 -2.22 26.34 -36.40
C MET A 542 -1.22 27.09 -37.28
N ASN A 543 -0.05 27.41 -36.72
CA ASN A 543 1.06 27.89 -37.53
C ASN A 543 1.77 26.72 -38.22
N ILE A 544 2.64 27.02 -39.18
CA ILE A 544 3.40 25.99 -39.93
C ILE A 544 4.26 25.10 -39.01
N THR A 545 4.75 25.64 -37.90
CA THR A 545 5.58 24.91 -36.93
C THR A 545 4.75 23.85 -36.18
N ASP A 546 3.53 24.20 -35.77
CA ASP A 546 2.62 23.30 -35.06
C ASP A 546 2.11 22.19 -35.98
N ILE A 547 1.81 22.51 -37.24
CA ILE A 547 1.43 21.52 -38.25
C ILE A 547 2.61 20.58 -38.55
N HIS A 548 3.83 21.14 -38.66
CA HIS A 548 5.04 20.34 -38.84
C HIS A 548 5.34 19.45 -37.64
N LYS A 549 5.06 19.89 -36.40
CA LYS A 549 5.18 19.06 -35.19
C LYS A 549 4.19 17.91 -35.22
N GLY A 550 2.91 18.17 -35.55
CA GLY A 550 1.88 17.14 -35.65
C GLY A 550 2.11 16.12 -36.77
N LEU A 551 2.75 16.55 -37.87
CA LEU A 551 3.11 15.69 -39.00
C LEU A 551 4.60 15.33 -39.06
N LYS A 552 5.31 15.49 -37.94
CA LYS A 552 6.74 15.20 -37.86
C LYS A 552 6.96 13.74 -38.26
N ALA A 553 7.98 13.49 -39.08
CA ALA A 553 8.28 12.19 -39.68
C ALA A 553 7.33 11.68 -40.79
N ILE A 554 6.14 12.27 -40.97
CA ILE A 554 5.16 11.81 -41.97
C ILE A 554 5.24 12.66 -43.24
N VAL A 555 5.21 13.99 -43.11
CA VAL A 555 5.23 14.93 -44.24
C VAL A 555 6.50 15.78 -44.17
N PRO A 556 7.43 15.67 -45.13
CA PRO A 556 8.64 16.49 -45.15
C PRO A 556 8.31 17.99 -45.21
N SER A 557 9.04 18.83 -44.46
CA SER A 557 8.82 20.29 -44.40
C SER A 557 8.65 20.99 -45.77
N PRO A 558 9.44 20.67 -46.83
CA PRO A 558 9.24 21.25 -48.15
C PRO A 558 7.91 20.85 -48.80
N VAL A 559 7.47 19.60 -48.59
CA VAL A 559 6.19 19.08 -49.10
C VAL A 559 5.05 19.72 -48.33
N LEU A 560 5.18 19.84 -47.01
CA LEU A 560 4.21 20.49 -46.14
C LEU A 560 3.97 21.95 -46.57
N LYS A 561 5.04 22.74 -46.71
CA LYS A 561 4.93 24.13 -47.16
C LYS A 561 4.26 24.24 -48.52
N ALA A 562 4.66 23.40 -49.48
CA ALA A 562 4.03 23.38 -50.80
C ALA A 562 2.55 22.97 -50.75
N CYS A 563 2.16 22.09 -49.84
CA CYS A 563 0.76 21.71 -49.65
C CYS A 563 -0.05 22.83 -49.00
N LEU A 564 0.50 23.49 -47.98
CA LEU A 564 -0.13 24.64 -47.33
C LEU A 564 -0.32 25.79 -48.31
N ASP A 565 0.70 26.13 -49.10
CA ASP A 565 0.60 27.17 -50.13
C ASP A 565 -0.45 26.80 -51.20
N ASP A 566 -0.51 25.53 -51.63
CA ASP A 566 -1.51 25.07 -52.60
C ASP A 566 -2.95 25.07 -52.03
N MET A 567 -3.13 24.80 -50.74
CA MET A 567 -4.45 24.71 -50.08
C MET A 567 -4.96 26.07 -49.59
N ALA A 568 -4.05 26.94 -49.15
CA ALA A 568 -4.31 28.30 -48.68
C ALA A 568 -4.43 29.31 -49.83
N PHE A 569 -4.20 28.90 -51.07
CA PHE A 569 -4.18 29.80 -52.21
C PHE A 569 -5.58 30.40 -52.43
N ASP A 570 -5.78 31.60 -51.88
CA ASP A 570 -6.99 32.36 -52.07
C ASP A 570 -7.18 32.69 -53.54
N GLN A 571 -8.25 32.15 -54.12
CA GLN A 571 -8.79 32.59 -55.39
C GLN A 571 -9.20 34.08 -55.37
N TYR A 572 -9.27 34.71 -54.18
CA TYR A 572 -9.84 36.03 -53.94
C TYR A 572 -8.86 37.18 -53.71
N HIS A 573 -7.56 36.92 -53.52
CA HIS A 573 -6.59 38.00 -53.27
C HIS A 573 -6.15 38.79 -54.52
N ALA A 574 -6.80 38.58 -55.66
CA ALA A 574 -6.53 39.38 -56.86
C ALA A 574 -7.38 40.66 -56.97
N ASP A 575 -8.62 40.69 -56.46
CA ASP A 575 -9.57 41.80 -56.78
C ASP A 575 -10.30 42.43 -55.59
N VAL A 576 -10.21 41.91 -54.36
CA VAL A 576 -10.82 42.61 -53.21
C VAL A 576 -9.84 43.63 -52.65
N HIS A 577 -9.66 44.71 -53.41
CA HIS A 577 -9.30 46.00 -52.84
C HIS A 577 -10.31 46.29 -51.73
N PHE A 578 -9.94 46.03 -50.47
CA PHE A 578 -10.46 46.79 -49.32
C PHE A 578 -9.93 48.22 -49.47
N ALA A 579 -10.39 48.92 -50.50
CA ALA A 579 -10.18 50.33 -50.69
C ALA A 579 -11.18 51.02 -49.75
N GLU A 580 -10.67 51.45 -48.59
CA GLU A 580 -11.09 52.73 -48.05
C GLU A 580 -10.83 53.79 -49.15
N SER A 581 -11.81 54.02 -50.01
CA SER A 581 -11.77 55.09 -51.01
C SER A 581 -13.21 55.53 -51.25
N ASP A 582 -13.67 56.36 -50.32
CA ASP A 582 -14.71 57.35 -50.54
C ASP A 582 -14.14 58.42 -51.49
N ASP A 583 -14.10 58.14 -52.78
CA ASP A 583 -13.93 59.17 -53.81
C ASP A 583 -14.43 58.67 -55.17
N GLU A 584 -15.25 59.51 -55.80
CA GLU A 584 -15.97 59.24 -57.02
C GLU A 584 -15.08 59.16 -58.28
N ASP A 585 -15.63 58.43 -59.25
CA ASP A 585 -15.54 58.70 -60.69
C ASP A 585 -14.38 58.09 -61.50
N GLY A 586 -14.75 57.55 -62.67
CA GLY A 586 -13.80 57.17 -63.72
C GLY A 586 -13.71 55.68 -64.07
N GLY A 587 -14.72 55.16 -64.76
CA GLY A 587 -14.78 53.78 -65.25
C GLY A 587 -13.58 53.33 -66.09
N LYS A 588 -12.99 52.19 -65.71
CA LYS A 588 -12.20 51.32 -66.59
C LYS A 588 -12.66 49.88 -66.43
N LYS A 589 -13.15 49.30 -67.53
CA LYS A 589 -13.53 47.88 -67.63
C LYS A 589 -12.29 47.00 -67.49
N GLU A 590 -12.14 46.35 -66.34
CA GLU A 590 -11.16 45.29 -66.15
C GLU A 590 -11.52 44.07 -67.02
N LYS A 591 -10.49 43.54 -67.69
CA LYS A 591 -10.59 42.34 -68.51
C LYS A 591 -10.60 41.12 -67.59
N ALA A 592 -11.76 40.46 -67.51
CA ALA A 592 -11.90 39.15 -66.88
C ALA A 592 -10.83 38.18 -67.42
N VAL A 593 -9.86 37.85 -66.58
CA VAL A 593 -8.85 36.82 -66.86
C VAL A 593 -9.55 35.48 -66.76
N LYS A 594 -9.94 34.92 -67.91
CA LYS A 594 -10.43 33.54 -68.01
C LYS A 594 -9.30 32.60 -67.62
N ARG A 595 -9.36 32.04 -66.40
CA ARG A 595 -8.50 30.92 -65.99
C ARG A 595 -8.99 29.64 -66.67
N ASP A 596 -8.06 28.85 -67.18
CA ASP A 596 -8.34 27.55 -67.76
C ASP A 596 -8.98 26.61 -66.72
N PRO A 597 -10.10 25.93 -67.03
CA PRO A 597 -10.85 25.05 -66.10
C PRO A 597 -10.10 23.77 -65.68
N LYS A 598 -8.79 23.68 -65.91
CA LYS A 598 -7.98 22.48 -65.73
C LYS A 598 -7.47 22.24 -64.31
N TYR A 599 -7.81 23.12 -63.35
CA TYR A 599 -7.43 23.04 -61.93
C TYR A 599 -8.60 22.68 -60.99
N ALA A 600 -9.79 22.38 -61.53
CA ALA A 600 -11.00 22.14 -60.74
C ALA A 600 -11.10 20.74 -60.07
N GLU A 601 -10.10 19.86 -60.24
CA GLU A 601 -10.13 18.50 -59.69
C GLU A 601 -9.39 18.34 -58.34
N ASP A 602 -8.65 19.35 -57.85
CA ASP A 602 -7.99 19.23 -56.55
C ASP A 602 -8.97 19.54 -55.41
N SER A 603 -9.53 18.49 -54.81
CA SER A 603 -10.59 18.57 -53.79
C SER A 603 -10.23 19.37 -52.52
N TYR A 604 -8.96 19.71 -52.33
CA TYR A 604 -8.46 20.44 -51.17
C TYR A 604 -8.00 21.88 -51.47
N ALA A 605 -8.06 22.32 -52.73
CA ALA A 605 -7.71 23.69 -53.09
C ALA A 605 -8.73 24.69 -52.49
N GLY A 606 -8.26 25.63 -51.68
CA GLY A 606 -9.12 26.60 -50.97
C GLY A 606 -9.82 26.02 -49.73
N GLY A 607 -9.39 24.85 -49.25
CA GLY A 607 -9.88 24.23 -48.01
C GLY A 607 -9.31 24.86 -46.74
N LEU A 608 -8.22 25.63 -46.85
CA LEU A 608 -7.61 26.36 -45.75
C LEU A 608 -7.72 27.87 -46.00
N SER A 609 -7.99 28.61 -44.94
CA SER A 609 -7.82 30.06 -44.91
C SER A 609 -6.48 30.39 -44.27
N PHE A 610 -5.85 31.47 -44.75
CA PHE A 610 -4.55 31.90 -44.29
C PHE A 610 -4.61 33.32 -43.74
N LYS A 611 -4.14 33.48 -42.50
CA LYS A 611 -3.99 34.78 -41.88
C LYS A 611 -2.51 35.10 -41.75
N VAL A 612 -2.07 36.09 -42.52
CA VAL A 612 -0.68 36.58 -42.52
C VAL A 612 -0.32 37.10 -41.13
N GLY A 613 0.74 36.53 -40.54
CA GLY A 613 1.36 37.04 -39.32
C GLY A 613 2.51 38.01 -39.61
N ARG A 614 3.13 38.56 -38.56
CA ARG A 614 4.33 39.42 -38.69
C ARG A 614 5.52 38.70 -39.35
N ASN A 615 5.56 37.37 -39.25
CA ASN A 615 6.53 36.48 -39.88
C ASN A 615 5.88 35.13 -40.24
N SER A 616 6.60 34.26 -40.95
CA SER A 616 6.12 32.93 -41.36
C SER A 616 5.70 32.03 -40.20
N ASN A 617 6.31 32.22 -39.02
CA ASN A 617 6.04 31.40 -37.83
C ASN A 617 4.78 31.88 -37.08
N THR A 618 4.40 33.15 -37.26
CA THR A 618 3.16 33.74 -36.72
C THR A 618 1.99 33.68 -37.70
N SER A 619 2.22 33.18 -38.91
CA SER A 619 1.16 33.03 -39.89
C SER A 619 0.30 31.82 -39.54
N LEU A 620 -1.01 32.01 -39.49
CA LEU A 620 -1.96 31.01 -39.03
C LEU A 620 -2.75 30.46 -40.21
N TYR A 621 -2.81 29.13 -40.29
CA TYR A 621 -3.68 28.41 -41.20
C TYR A 621 -4.87 27.88 -40.38
N TYR A 622 -6.08 27.94 -40.91
CA TYR A 622 -7.26 27.36 -40.28
C TYR A 622 -8.22 26.82 -41.34
N VAL A 623 -8.99 25.79 -41.00
CA VAL A 623 -10.02 25.27 -41.89
C VAL A 623 -11.22 26.20 -41.86
N ASP A 624 -11.74 26.58 -43.03
CA ASP A 624 -12.95 27.37 -43.11
C ASP A 624 -14.18 26.49 -42.90
N HIS A 625 -14.58 26.36 -41.64
CA HIS A 625 -15.76 25.60 -41.25
C HIS A 625 -17.08 26.23 -41.72
N SER A 626 -17.08 27.48 -42.23
CA SER A 626 -18.30 28.11 -42.78
C SER A 626 -18.76 27.44 -44.09
N LYS A 627 -17.85 26.75 -44.79
CA LYS A 627 -18.14 26.01 -46.02
C LYS A 627 -18.68 24.59 -45.76
N LEU A 628 -18.77 24.16 -44.50
CA LEU A 628 -19.35 22.85 -44.15
C LEU A 628 -20.86 22.83 -44.43
N LYS A 629 -21.41 21.61 -44.55
CA LYS A 629 -22.85 21.36 -44.72
C LYS A 629 -23.60 22.21 -43.68
N ASN A 630 -24.49 23.09 -44.15
CA ASN A 630 -25.24 24.14 -43.42
C ASN A 630 -24.72 25.58 -43.55
N SER A 631 -23.81 25.86 -44.50
CA SER A 631 -23.43 27.25 -44.85
C SER A 631 -22.96 28.08 -43.64
N GLY A 632 -22.31 27.44 -42.67
CA GLY A 632 -21.83 28.08 -41.45
C GLY A 632 -22.90 28.41 -40.42
N ASN A 633 -24.17 28.10 -40.65
CA ASN A 633 -25.26 28.32 -39.68
C ASN A 633 -25.26 27.29 -38.53
N GLY A 634 -24.25 26.43 -38.44
CA GLY A 634 -24.11 25.42 -37.40
C GLY A 634 -25.10 24.27 -37.52
N ILE A 635 -25.12 23.44 -36.48
CA ILE A 635 -26.11 22.37 -36.29
C ILE A 635 -27.46 23.05 -35.97
N PRO A 636 -28.58 22.67 -36.62
CA PRO A 636 -29.91 23.17 -36.28
C PRO A 636 -30.18 23.07 -34.78
N ARG A 637 -30.95 24.00 -34.23
CA ARG A 637 -31.22 24.04 -32.78
C ARG A 637 -31.75 22.71 -32.25
N ASP A 638 -32.67 22.08 -32.96
CA ASP A 638 -33.29 20.81 -32.54
C ASP A 638 -32.27 19.67 -32.48
N GLU A 639 -31.42 19.53 -33.50
CA GLU A 639 -30.33 18.54 -33.54
C GLU A 639 -29.27 18.81 -32.46
N ARG A 640 -28.96 20.08 -32.20
CA ARG A 640 -28.02 20.47 -31.14
C ARG A 640 -28.58 20.12 -29.76
N ASP A 641 -29.86 20.40 -29.52
CA ASP A 641 -30.51 20.12 -28.26
C ASP A 641 -30.65 18.58 -28.05
N GLU A 642 -30.87 17.80 -29.12
CA GLU A 642 -30.80 16.33 -29.11
C GLU A 642 -29.39 15.82 -28.78
N LEU A 643 -28.35 16.33 -29.44
CA LEU A 643 -26.96 15.94 -29.17
C LEU A 643 -26.52 16.29 -27.74
N LEU A 644 -26.97 17.42 -27.20
CA LEU A 644 -26.75 17.79 -25.80
C LEU A 644 -27.44 16.80 -24.85
N SER A 645 -28.67 16.38 -25.16
CA SER A 645 -29.37 15.35 -24.39
C SER A 645 -28.62 14.01 -24.40
N LEU A 646 -28.16 13.55 -25.58
CA LEU A 646 -27.33 12.34 -25.68
C LEU A 646 -26.01 12.49 -24.94
N PHE A 647 -25.35 13.65 -25.01
CA PHE A 647 -24.12 13.92 -24.28
C PHE A 647 -24.32 13.82 -22.76
N HIS A 648 -25.40 14.40 -22.22
CA HIS A 648 -25.70 14.27 -20.80
C HIS A 648 -26.04 12.84 -20.40
N LYS A 649 -26.78 12.11 -21.24
CA LYS A 649 -27.08 10.69 -21.01
C LYS A 649 -25.82 9.83 -21.00
N THR A 650 -24.97 9.96 -22.01
CA THR A 650 -23.70 9.20 -22.11
C THR A 650 -22.75 9.54 -20.97
N LYS A 651 -22.68 10.82 -20.55
CA LYS A 651 -21.90 11.24 -19.37
C LYS A 651 -22.43 10.63 -18.07
N ALA A 652 -23.74 10.51 -17.92
CA ALA A 652 -24.34 9.85 -16.76
C ALA A 652 -24.08 8.33 -16.76
N GLU A 653 -24.15 7.69 -17.93
CA GLU A 653 -23.78 6.27 -18.10
C GLU A 653 -22.29 6.02 -17.81
N GLU A 654 -21.39 6.89 -18.29
CA GLU A 654 -19.95 6.84 -18.00
C GLU A 654 -19.68 6.98 -16.50
N ALA A 655 -20.35 7.92 -15.82
CA ALA A 655 -20.21 8.09 -14.37
C ALA A 655 -20.71 6.87 -13.60
N ALA A 656 -21.83 6.27 -14.03
CA ALA A 656 -22.36 5.03 -13.43
C ALA A 656 -21.40 3.84 -13.61
N LEU A 657 -20.82 3.68 -14.80
CA LEU A 657 -19.84 2.62 -15.06
C LEU A 657 -18.53 2.83 -14.27
N LYS A 658 -18.06 4.07 -14.11
CA LYS A 658 -16.90 4.37 -13.26
C LYS A 658 -17.16 4.05 -11.80
N ALA A 659 -18.35 4.36 -11.29
CA ALA A 659 -18.75 3.98 -9.94
C ALA A 659 -18.77 2.46 -9.75
N GLN A 660 -19.33 1.72 -10.71
CA GLN A 660 -19.33 0.25 -10.71
C GLN A 660 -17.91 -0.33 -10.76
N LEU A 661 -17.02 0.26 -11.57
CA LEU A 661 -15.62 -0.18 -11.65
C LEU A 661 -14.89 0.04 -10.33
N LEU A 662 -15.13 1.18 -9.67
CA LEU A 662 -14.55 1.50 -8.37
C LEU A 662 -15.05 0.52 -7.29
N GLU A 663 -16.35 0.24 -7.25
CA GLU A 663 -16.94 -0.75 -6.34
C GLU A 663 -16.41 -2.17 -6.60
N ALA A 664 -16.31 -2.58 -7.86
CA ALA A 664 -15.74 -3.88 -8.23
C ALA A 664 -14.25 -3.97 -7.85
N THR A 665 -13.50 -2.88 -8.00
CA THR A 665 -12.09 -2.81 -7.59
C THR A 665 -11.97 -2.95 -6.09
N LYS A 666 -12.79 -2.23 -5.31
CA LYS A 666 -12.85 -2.34 -3.85
C LYS A 666 -13.16 -3.76 -3.39
N ASN A 667 -14.17 -4.40 -3.99
CA ASN A 667 -14.53 -5.78 -3.68
C ASN A 667 -13.40 -6.75 -4.05
N THR A 668 -12.72 -6.52 -5.17
CA THR A 668 -11.57 -7.34 -5.58
C THR A 668 -10.41 -7.19 -4.59
N THR A 669 -10.09 -5.97 -4.16
CA THR A 669 -9.04 -5.75 -3.16
C THR A 669 -9.39 -6.36 -1.80
N GLN A 670 -10.67 -6.34 -1.41
CA GLN A 670 -11.15 -6.99 -0.20
C GLN A 670 -10.98 -8.51 -0.28
N LEU A 671 -11.44 -9.13 -1.37
CA LEU A 671 -11.31 -10.57 -1.58
C LEU A 671 -9.85 -11.03 -1.69
N LEU A 672 -8.97 -10.22 -2.29
CA LEU A 672 -7.54 -10.51 -2.36
C LEU A 672 -6.80 -10.31 -1.02
N SER A 673 -7.41 -9.59 -0.07
CA SER A 673 -6.85 -9.43 1.28
C SER A 673 -7.23 -10.56 2.23
N GLU A 674 -8.27 -11.32 1.89
CA GLU A 674 -8.66 -12.50 2.65
C GLU A 674 -7.66 -13.63 2.36
N PRO A 675 -7.20 -14.36 3.40
CA PRO A 675 -6.29 -15.49 3.19
C PRO A 675 -6.97 -16.54 2.31
N THR A 676 -6.16 -17.22 1.50
CA THR A 676 -6.66 -18.34 0.71
C THR A 676 -7.18 -19.45 1.61
N ASN A 677 -8.10 -20.29 1.12
CA ASN A 677 -8.64 -21.39 1.91
C ASN A 677 -7.53 -22.33 2.37
N GLU A 678 -6.51 -22.54 1.54
CA GLU A 678 -5.33 -23.35 1.83
C GLU A 678 -4.49 -22.73 2.97
N GLU A 679 -4.25 -21.41 2.95
CA GLU A 679 -3.57 -20.70 4.03
C GLU A 679 -4.38 -20.71 5.33
N ALA A 680 -5.70 -20.60 5.25
CA ALA A 680 -6.59 -20.67 6.40
C ALA A 680 -6.56 -22.06 7.05
N ILE A 681 -6.59 -23.12 6.24
CA ILE A 681 -6.45 -24.51 6.71
C ILE A 681 -5.08 -24.71 7.36
N ALA A 682 -3.99 -24.28 6.71
CA ALA A 682 -2.64 -24.39 7.28
C ALA A 682 -2.49 -23.63 8.60
N ARG A 683 -3.13 -22.46 8.75
CA ARG A 683 -3.19 -21.72 10.03
C ARG A 683 -3.96 -22.51 11.10
N LEU A 684 -5.12 -23.06 10.74
CA LEU A 684 -5.95 -23.84 11.65
C LEU A 684 -5.20 -25.09 12.15
N GLU A 685 -4.56 -25.84 11.25
CA GLU A 685 -3.74 -27.00 11.61
C GLU A 685 -2.55 -26.61 12.52
N SER A 686 -1.91 -25.48 12.25
CA SER A 686 -0.83 -24.95 13.09
C SER A 686 -1.33 -24.58 14.49
N GLU A 687 -2.50 -23.96 14.61
CA GLU A 687 -3.11 -23.60 15.89
C GLU A 687 -3.56 -24.83 16.68
N GLU A 688 -4.16 -25.83 16.01
CA GLU A 688 -4.49 -27.11 16.63
C GLU A 688 -3.25 -27.85 17.13
N ALA A 689 -2.16 -27.83 16.36
CA ALA A 689 -0.86 -28.36 16.78
C ALA A 689 -0.26 -27.58 17.97
N ALA A 690 -0.50 -26.27 18.06
CA ALA A 690 -0.07 -25.46 19.20
C ALA A 690 -0.91 -25.77 20.45
N LEU A 691 -2.23 -25.92 20.31
CA LEU A 691 -3.15 -26.27 21.39
C LEU A 691 -2.85 -27.65 21.98
N THR A 692 -2.60 -28.64 21.12
CA THR A 692 -2.21 -29.99 21.56
C THR A 692 -0.89 -29.97 22.34
N LYS A 693 0.15 -29.26 21.86
CA LYS A 693 1.40 -29.05 22.61
C LYS A 693 1.18 -28.38 23.95
N LEU A 694 0.32 -27.36 24.02
CA LEU A 694 -0.01 -26.68 25.27
C LEU A 694 -0.70 -27.62 26.25
N GLN A 695 -1.63 -28.45 25.76
CA GLN A 695 -2.31 -29.46 26.57
C GLN A 695 -1.32 -30.50 27.13
N GLU A 696 -0.40 -31.00 26.31
CA GLU A 696 0.68 -31.88 26.76
C GLU A 696 1.57 -31.23 27.81
N ALA A 697 1.93 -29.96 27.63
CA ALA A 697 2.73 -29.20 28.61
C ALA A 697 1.98 -29.03 29.94
N VAL A 698 0.67 -28.77 29.91
CA VAL A 698 -0.18 -28.70 31.11
C VAL A 698 -0.23 -30.06 31.81
N GLU A 699 -0.38 -31.14 31.07
CA GLU A 699 -0.37 -32.49 31.64
C GLU A 699 0.99 -32.88 32.22
N ALA A 700 2.08 -32.54 31.54
CA ALA A 700 3.43 -32.71 32.05
C ALA A 700 3.63 -31.90 33.35
N GLY A 701 3.15 -30.65 33.38
CA GLY A 701 3.14 -29.80 34.57
C GLY A 701 2.36 -30.41 35.74
N ARG A 702 1.21 -31.07 35.46
CA ARG A 702 0.45 -31.82 36.46
C ARG A 702 1.19 -33.05 36.98
N LYS A 703 2.02 -33.68 36.14
CA LYS A 703 2.84 -34.87 36.48
C LYS A 703 4.19 -34.53 37.16
N LEU A 704 4.59 -33.26 37.23
CA LEU A 704 5.86 -32.86 37.85
C LEU A 704 5.91 -33.22 39.34
N LYS A 705 6.91 -34.02 39.73
CA LYS A 705 7.18 -34.44 41.12
C LYS A 705 7.37 -33.28 42.10
N VAL A 706 7.79 -32.09 41.63
CA VAL A 706 7.94 -30.90 42.49
C VAL A 706 6.59 -30.50 43.09
N ASN A 707 5.51 -30.61 42.33
CA ASN A 707 4.16 -30.33 42.81
C ASN A 707 3.73 -31.36 43.86
N GLU A 708 4.13 -32.61 43.69
CA GLU A 708 3.90 -33.68 44.67
C GLU A 708 4.70 -33.43 45.97
N GLN A 709 5.96 -33.01 45.88
CA GLN A 709 6.77 -32.65 47.05
C GLN A 709 6.20 -31.43 47.79
N GLN A 710 5.75 -30.40 47.07
CA GLN A 710 5.09 -29.25 47.68
C GLN A 710 3.76 -29.63 48.35
N LYS A 711 2.97 -30.51 47.71
CA LYS A 711 1.75 -31.08 48.27
C LYS A 711 2.05 -31.86 49.55
N ASP A 712 3.05 -32.73 49.55
CA ASP A 712 3.47 -33.51 50.71
C ASP A 712 4.05 -32.65 51.83
N HIS A 713 4.83 -31.62 51.49
CA HIS A 713 5.33 -30.65 52.46
C HIS A 713 4.18 -29.88 53.11
N THR A 714 3.22 -29.42 52.32
CA THR A 714 2.03 -28.73 52.80
C THR A 714 1.19 -29.65 53.69
N LYS A 715 1.00 -30.92 53.27
CA LYS A 715 0.32 -31.95 54.06
C LYS A 715 1.02 -32.18 55.40
N ARG A 716 2.34 -32.38 55.41
CA ARG A 716 3.15 -32.53 56.64
C ARG A 716 3.05 -31.31 57.55
N ARG A 717 3.05 -30.10 56.99
CA ARG A 717 2.88 -28.86 57.75
C ARG A 717 1.48 -28.78 58.38
N ILE A 718 0.43 -29.12 57.64
CA ILE A 718 -0.94 -29.21 58.16
C ILE A 718 -1.00 -30.23 59.29
N ASP A 719 -0.51 -31.46 59.08
CA ASP A 719 -0.52 -32.53 60.09
C ASP A 719 0.25 -32.11 61.36
N SER A 720 1.38 -31.42 61.21
CA SER A 720 2.15 -30.87 62.33
C SER A 720 1.36 -29.80 63.10
N MET A 721 0.75 -28.84 62.40
CA MET A 721 -0.08 -27.81 63.05
C MET A 721 -1.30 -28.42 63.75
N THR A 722 -1.98 -29.37 63.10
CA THR A 722 -3.09 -30.12 63.68
C THR A 722 -2.65 -30.90 64.92
N GLY A 723 -1.48 -31.53 64.88
CA GLY A 723 -0.90 -32.24 66.03
C GLY A 723 -0.61 -31.30 67.21
N GLN A 724 0.01 -30.15 66.95
CA GLN A 724 0.25 -29.12 67.98
C GLN A 724 -1.05 -28.58 68.56
N TRP A 725 -2.04 -28.32 67.71
CA TRP A 725 -3.35 -27.86 68.14
C TRP A 725 -4.06 -28.90 69.02
N ARG A 726 -4.08 -30.18 68.63
CA ARG A 726 -4.63 -31.29 69.45
C ARG A 726 -3.92 -31.40 70.80
N LYS A 727 -2.60 -31.17 70.86
CA LYS A 727 -1.83 -31.15 72.11
C LYS A 727 -2.23 -29.97 72.99
N ARG A 728 -2.30 -28.75 72.45
CA ARG A 728 -2.72 -27.55 73.19
C ARG A 728 -4.15 -27.69 73.71
N ARG A 729 -5.07 -28.19 72.88
CA ARG A 729 -6.46 -28.46 73.25
C ARG A 729 -6.54 -29.43 74.43
N ARG A 730 -5.78 -30.54 74.43
CA ARG A 730 -5.73 -31.46 75.57
C ARG A 730 -5.24 -30.78 76.84
N ILE A 731 -4.09 -30.08 76.78
CA ILE A 731 -3.54 -29.37 77.94
C ILE A 731 -4.52 -28.32 78.49
N CYS A 732 -5.20 -27.59 77.60
CA CYS A 732 -6.20 -26.61 77.99
C CYS A 732 -7.42 -27.27 78.66
N MET A 733 -7.92 -28.39 78.12
CA MET A 733 -9.00 -29.16 78.75
C MET A 733 -8.59 -29.69 80.12
N ASP A 734 -7.40 -30.28 80.25
CA ASP A 734 -6.88 -30.78 81.53
C ASP A 734 -6.77 -29.66 82.57
N PHE A 735 -6.30 -28.47 82.14
CA PHE A 735 -6.24 -27.28 82.98
C PHE A 735 -7.62 -26.79 83.43
N LEU A 736 -8.60 -26.71 82.52
CA LEU A 736 -9.95 -26.28 82.86
C LEU A 736 -10.63 -27.25 83.84
N ILE A 737 -10.44 -28.56 83.65
CA ILE A 737 -10.96 -29.60 84.56
C ILE A 737 -10.33 -29.42 85.95
N ALA A 738 -9.00 -29.28 86.03
CA ALA A 738 -8.32 -29.04 87.30
C ALA A 738 -8.77 -27.72 87.98
N MET A 739 -9.05 -26.67 87.21
CA MET A 739 -9.58 -25.41 87.74
C MET A 739 -11.02 -25.55 88.25
N GLU A 740 -11.88 -26.29 87.55
CA GLU A 740 -13.25 -26.56 87.99
C GLU A 740 -13.26 -27.34 89.32
N GLU A 741 -12.39 -28.34 89.44
CA GLU A 741 -12.19 -29.11 90.68
C GLU A 741 -11.67 -28.25 91.84
N ASN A 742 -10.67 -27.40 91.60
CA ASN A 742 -10.05 -26.58 92.65
C ASN A 742 -10.84 -25.34 93.04
N THR A 743 -11.75 -24.87 92.20
CA THR A 743 -12.56 -23.66 92.45
C THR A 743 -13.99 -23.97 92.85
N GLU A 744 -14.30 -25.23 93.19
CA GLU A 744 -15.64 -25.70 93.59
C GLU A 744 -16.74 -25.27 92.58
N GLY A 745 -16.40 -25.26 91.28
CA GLY A 745 -17.33 -24.90 90.21
C GLY A 745 -17.49 -23.40 89.91
N ILE A 746 -16.68 -22.51 90.52
CA ILE A 746 -16.66 -21.09 90.15
C ILE A 746 -16.21 -20.93 88.68
N VAL A 747 -15.18 -21.66 88.26
CA VAL A 747 -14.79 -21.79 86.85
C VAL A 747 -15.41 -23.08 86.31
N SER A 748 -16.37 -22.98 85.39
CA SER A 748 -16.98 -24.16 84.76
C SER A 748 -16.40 -24.43 83.39
N VAL A 749 -15.93 -25.66 83.14
CA VAL A 749 -15.39 -26.11 81.84
C VAL A 749 -16.42 -25.87 80.74
N LYS A 750 -17.69 -26.22 81.00
CA LYS A 750 -18.78 -26.09 80.03
C LYS A 750 -19.04 -24.63 79.64
N LYS A 751 -18.94 -23.69 80.58
CA LYS A 751 -19.11 -22.26 80.31
C LYS A 751 -17.94 -21.69 79.52
N CYS A 752 -16.70 -22.03 79.90
CA CYS A 752 -15.49 -21.55 79.21
C CYS A 752 -15.42 -22.03 77.75
N LEU A 753 -15.77 -23.29 77.48
CA LEU A 753 -15.82 -23.82 76.11
C LEU A 753 -16.99 -23.30 75.28
N GLY A 754 -18.07 -22.86 75.93
CA GLY A 754 -19.21 -22.22 75.30
C GLY A 754 -18.99 -20.74 74.96
N GLY A 755 -17.87 -20.15 75.39
CA GLY A 755 -17.59 -18.71 75.25
C GLY A 755 -18.18 -17.82 76.35
N ASP A 756 -18.95 -18.39 77.30
CA ASP A 756 -19.62 -17.67 78.40
C ASP A 756 -18.88 -17.82 79.75
N GLY A 757 -17.65 -18.35 79.73
CA GLY A 757 -16.86 -18.61 80.93
C GLY A 757 -15.95 -17.45 81.32
N GLN A 758 -15.40 -17.52 82.53
CA GLN A 758 -14.45 -16.51 83.02
C GLN A 758 -13.09 -16.53 82.29
N ILE A 759 -12.83 -17.59 81.52
CA ILE A 759 -11.66 -17.70 80.65
C ILE A 759 -12.18 -17.73 79.23
N GLU A 760 -11.86 -16.67 78.47
CA GLU A 760 -12.24 -16.54 77.08
C GLU A 760 -11.40 -17.51 76.25
N ILE A 761 -12.04 -18.56 75.76
CA ILE A 761 -11.43 -19.55 74.87
C ILE A 761 -12.28 -19.55 73.60
N ASP A 762 -11.68 -19.09 72.50
CA ASP A 762 -12.32 -19.11 71.20
C ASP A 762 -12.66 -20.56 70.83
N SER A 763 -13.96 -20.88 70.79
CA SER A 763 -14.40 -22.20 70.36
C SER A 763 -14.15 -22.37 68.86
N ASP A 764 -13.87 -23.60 68.41
CA ASP A 764 -13.71 -23.92 66.99
C ASP A 764 -14.92 -23.43 66.17
N GLN A 765 -16.12 -23.49 66.76
CA GLN A 765 -17.35 -23.03 66.16
C GLN A 765 -17.41 -21.50 66.06
N ALA A 766 -16.93 -20.76 67.05
CA ALA A 766 -16.83 -19.30 66.98
C ALA A 766 -15.86 -18.87 65.88
N ILE A 767 -14.68 -19.49 65.80
CA ILE A 767 -13.67 -19.20 64.76
C ILE A 767 -14.22 -19.49 63.36
N VAL A 768 -14.89 -20.64 63.18
CA VAL A 768 -15.51 -21.02 61.91
C VAL A 768 -16.66 -20.07 61.54
N THR A 769 -17.47 -19.65 62.51
CA THR A 769 -18.54 -18.66 62.29
C THR A 769 -17.96 -17.30 61.91
N SER A 770 -16.88 -16.86 62.56
CA SER A 770 -16.18 -15.62 62.21
C SER A 770 -15.53 -15.70 60.83
N ALA A 771 -14.96 -16.85 60.45
CA ALA A 771 -14.40 -17.08 59.12
C ALA A 771 -15.48 -17.10 58.03
N MET A 772 -16.61 -17.76 58.26
CA MET A 772 -17.79 -17.72 57.38
C MET A 772 -18.34 -16.30 57.25
N ALA A 773 -18.50 -15.57 58.35
CA ALA A 773 -18.95 -14.19 58.35
C ALA A 773 -17.98 -13.28 57.59
N PHE A 774 -16.67 -13.48 57.74
CA PHE A 774 -15.65 -12.75 56.99
C PHE A 774 -15.68 -13.08 55.50
N GLY A 775 -15.81 -14.36 55.13
CA GLY A 775 -15.98 -14.82 53.75
C GLY A 775 -17.21 -14.21 53.09
N ASN A 776 -18.37 -14.25 53.77
CA ASN A 776 -19.61 -13.63 53.31
C ASN A 776 -19.50 -12.10 53.19
N LYS A 777 -18.79 -11.44 54.12
CA LYS A 777 -18.52 -9.99 54.07
C LYS A 777 -17.59 -9.61 52.93
N LYS A 778 -16.63 -10.48 52.58
CA LYS A 778 -15.73 -10.30 51.43
C LYS A 778 -16.48 -10.52 50.11
N ARG A 779 -17.27 -11.59 49.99
CA ARG A 779 -18.08 -11.89 48.79
C ARG A 779 -19.14 -10.82 48.53
N SER A 780 -19.81 -10.33 49.56
CA SER A 780 -20.75 -9.19 49.43
C SER A 780 -20.05 -7.90 49.03
N ARG A 781 -18.81 -7.63 49.49
CA ARG A 781 -18.01 -6.50 49.01
C ARG A 781 -17.60 -6.65 47.55
N THR A 782 -17.22 -7.84 47.09
CA THR A 782 -16.86 -8.08 45.68
C THR A 782 -18.08 -7.95 44.76
N LEU A 783 -19.25 -8.47 45.17
CA LEU A 783 -20.48 -8.36 44.40
C LEU A 783 -21.08 -6.94 44.40
N LEU A 784 -21.00 -6.19 45.50
CA LEU A 784 -21.39 -4.77 45.52
C LEU A 784 -20.38 -3.89 44.76
N ALA A 785 -19.09 -4.22 44.75
CA ALA A 785 -18.10 -3.50 43.94
C ALA A 785 -18.32 -3.68 42.43
N LYS A 786 -19.04 -4.74 42.01
CA LYS A 786 -19.43 -5.01 40.62
C LYS A 786 -20.78 -4.40 40.20
N LYS A 787 -21.54 -3.82 41.14
CA LYS A 787 -22.78 -3.05 40.89
C LYS A 787 -22.66 -1.64 41.46
N VAL A 788 -21.79 -0.82 40.89
CA VAL A 788 -21.92 0.63 40.99
C VAL A 788 -22.54 1.11 39.67
N PRO A 789 -23.70 1.78 39.70
CA PRO A 789 -24.26 2.40 38.50
C PRO A 789 -23.31 3.50 38.02
N VAL A 790 -23.06 3.48 36.71
CA VAL A 790 -22.34 4.50 35.94
C VAL A 790 -22.74 5.90 36.41
N GLY A 791 -21.77 6.67 36.90
CA GLY A 791 -21.95 8.08 37.25
C GLY A 791 -21.45 8.45 38.64
N SER A 792 -20.13 8.45 38.85
CA SER A 792 -19.46 9.47 39.68
C SER A 792 -17.95 9.24 39.66
N LEU A 793 -17.25 10.23 39.12
CA LEU A 793 -15.80 10.38 39.15
C LEU A 793 -15.29 10.35 40.58
N THR A 794 -14.43 9.37 40.91
CA THR A 794 -13.18 9.59 41.66
C THR A 794 -12.42 8.29 41.88
N LYS A 795 -11.23 8.23 41.28
CA LYS A 795 -10.00 7.54 41.71
C LYS A 795 -10.15 6.10 42.20
N LYS A 796 -9.83 5.11 41.35
CA LYS A 796 -9.57 3.74 41.77
C LYS A 796 -8.28 3.16 41.21
N ALA A 797 -7.57 2.51 42.12
CA ALA A 797 -6.32 1.82 41.93
C ALA A 797 -6.49 0.48 41.21
N LYS A 798 -5.68 0.30 40.16
CA LYS A 798 -4.89 -0.88 39.78
C LYS A 798 -5.47 -2.26 40.15
N THR A 799 -6.20 -2.85 39.20
CA THR A 799 -6.49 -4.30 39.12
C THR A 799 -5.54 -4.95 38.12
N SER A 800 -4.65 -5.82 38.61
CA SER A 800 -3.71 -6.61 37.82
C SER A 800 -4.39 -7.83 37.18
N HIS A 801 -4.01 -8.10 35.93
CA HIS A 801 -4.28 -9.30 35.12
C HIS A 801 -4.51 -10.59 35.92
N GLU A 802 -5.72 -11.14 35.79
CA GLU A 802 -6.04 -12.53 36.13
C GLU A 802 -5.45 -13.45 35.05
N SER A 803 -4.23 -13.91 35.25
CA SER A 803 -3.78 -15.16 34.64
C SER A 803 -4.70 -16.29 35.12
N SER A 804 -5.17 -17.16 34.22
CA SER A 804 -6.00 -18.33 34.53
C SER A 804 -5.22 -19.42 35.31
N SER A 805 -4.64 -19.05 36.44
CA SER A 805 -4.27 -19.99 37.48
C SER A 805 -5.55 -20.56 38.04
N LEU A 806 -5.62 -21.89 38.21
CA LEU A 806 -6.66 -22.62 38.93
C LEU A 806 -7.01 -21.89 40.24
N SER A 807 -7.96 -20.96 40.19
CA SER A 807 -8.34 -20.17 41.34
C SER A 807 -9.03 -21.09 42.33
N PRO A 808 -8.70 -21.01 43.63
CA PRO A 808 -9.39 -21.78 44.64
C PRO A 808 -10.89 -21.54 44.50
N ASN A 809 -11.70 -22.61 44.52
CA ASN A 809 -13.15 -22.51 44.46
C ASN A 809 -13.62 -21.42 45.45
N GLU A 810 -14.23 -20.34 44.94
CA GLU A 810 -14.60 -19.16 45.74
C GLU A 810 -15.57 -19.49 46.88
N ALA A 811 -16.25 -20.64 46.79
CA ALA A 811 -17.12 -21.15 47.84
C ALA A 811 -16.32 -21.73 49.03
N PHE A 812 -15.03 -22.03 48.92
CA PHE A 812 -14.27 -22.61 50.02
C PHE A 812 -13.99 -21.59 51.13
N VAL A 813 -14.44 -21.88 52.35
CA VAL A 813 -14.30 -20.96 53.50
C VAL A 813 -13.22 -21.42 54.46
N ALA A 814 -13.30 -22.67 54.89
CA ALA A 814 -12.55 -23.17 56.02
C ALA A 814 -12.37 -24.68 55.97
N VAL A 815 -11.45 -25.15 56.80
CA VAL A 815 -11.25 -26.57 57.08
C VAL A 815 -11.59 -26.80 58.54
N THR A 816 -12.49 -27.72 58.83
CA THR A 816 -12.80 -28.17 60.19
C THR A 816 -12.36 -29.61 60.39
N LEU A 817 -12.31 -30.03 61.65
CA LEU A 817 -12.15 -31.43 62.00
C LEU A 817 -13.48 -31.92 62.54
N ASN A 818 -14.00 -33.01 61.97
CA ASN A 818 -15.21 -33.64 62.50
C ASN A 818 -14.95 -34.27 63.88
N SER A 819 -15.98 -34.84 64.50
CA SER A 819 -15.88 -35.48 65.83
C SER A 819 -14.87 -36.64 65.88
N GLN A 820 -14.52 -37.23 64.72
CA GLN A 820 -13.52 -38.28 64.58
C GLN A 820 -12.10 -37.74 64.30
N GLY A 821 -11.95 -36.42 64.18
CA GLY A 821 -10.69 -35.76 63.87
C GLY A 821 -10.28 -35.84 62.40
N LEU A 822 -11.20 -36.20 61.50
CA LEU A 822 -10.99 -36.17 60.05
C LEU A 822 -11.22 -34.77 59.50
N VAL A 823 -10.44 -34.43 58.47
CA VAL A 823 -10.47 -33.14 57.79
C VAL A 823 -11.75 -33.02 56.96
N GLU A 824 -12.58 -32.03 57.27
CA GLU A 824 -13.80 -31.69 56.55
C GLU A 824 -13.65 -30.28 55.94
N ARG A 825 -13.98 -30.14 54.65
CA ARG A 825 -13.93 -28.84 53.96
C ARG A 825 -15.30 -28.19 54.04
N ILE A 826 -15.36 -26.97 54.55
CA ILE A 826 -16.59 -26.20 54.60
C ILE A 826 -16.62 -25.25 53.40
N TYR A 827 -17.66 -25.43 52.59
CA TYR A 827 -18.01 -24.54 51.50
C TYR A 827 -19.16 -23.63 51.95
N LEU A 828 -19.23 -22.41 51.45
CA LEU A 828 -20.47 -21.62 51.48
C LEU A 828 -21.48 -22.40 50.65
N ASP A 829 -22.60 -22.78 51.26
CA ASP A 829 -23.76 -23.26 50.50
C ASP A 829 -24.04 -22.20 49.41
N SER A 830 -23.95 -22.64 48.15
CA SER A 830 -24.00 -21.78 46.97
C SER A 830 -25.33 -21.10 46.80
#